data_AF-A0A6L4WTA3-F1
#
_entry.id   AF-A0A6L4WTA3-F1
#
_cell.length_a   1.000
_cell.length_b   1.000
_cell.length_c   1.000
_cell.angle_alpha   90.00
_cell.angle_beta   90.00
_cell.angle_gamma   90.00
#
_symmetry.space_group_name_H-M   'P 1'
#
loop_
_entity.id
_entity.type
_entity.pdbx_description
1 polymer ?
#
loop_
_entity_poly.entity_id
_entity_poly.type
_entity_poly.pdbx_seq_one_letter_code
_entity_poly.pdbx_strand_id
1 'polypeptide(L)'
;MKKLKDNLNNILLIKFAFLFVVFCNALVDVSHKVLLQNIAFKVFDGSEQVIWISIINAMIIIPFLLLFTLSGYLSDKYNKKDILVYGAVSSFALSVLMIIAYFSGNFYFAMISLVLLAVQSAIYSPAKFGLIIDIYGKKNLARGNSSLQSISIIAILFAIGVASYIFESFYISNDLGALNTKEELLTAILPLTYYILPIAFLEMIVSLFILRKLKTSYRKNDTLAINKKEWFQGKLLIKNIKTISSNNVIFLSVIGLSIFWGISQGLMAVFPSFAKQYLEVTNVFVINGVIACSGIGIAIGAFIYSKVSKNYIEIGTIPIAAFGMAIMVYISTIVQTPFLLAMTFLLFGIFGGLFVVPLNALIQFNANKKILGTVLAGNNWFHSLSMFLMLSITTIVSFYNLDPLNTIYLILFITILGASYTVLKFPQSMILLFLKMVVGLKYKLEVNGIKNIPSSGGVLLLGNHVSWIDWAVILMSVPREVKFVMEKSIYNKWYLNWLLKMFNAIPISGASSKSTMQLVAKELDKGNVVVLFPEGNITRNGHLGEFKRGFELILKQTNSDVRVVSFYIRGLWESMFSRANKKLKKSYRTNTVTVSFSKSMKKEKANISLIKKEVLALSTISWKQHISNLGTISETIFDKLKEVSTEMIMADSTGLELSGNKFLTVSILFKNLLEKKVKGQNIGLLIPSTCAGAFINNSILMMGKTAVNLNYTSEVESLKQAVKKAEVKTIVASLKFVEKLKSKGIDISSLFDLVEVIYLEDLKKEITKSSGLLTLLSVKFLPSFILKSIHLKKIKKDDTVLILFSSGSEGTPKGIELSSDNVLGNSQQIANVLNVNDEDIFVGSLPIFHAFGIVVTTFLPLIEGIKCVAHPDPTDGLGLGKLIHKYKATILTGTSTFFRLYTKNPKVNPLMFESLRLTVAGAEKLRSDVRLEFKKKFGKDILEGFGTTETTPVTSCNLPDVLTPDYIVQKGNKVGTVGMALPGTFIKIVDPETFEELETNEEGMVLISGIQVMKGYLKDEKKTQEVLKQIDGHTYYITGDKGKLDHDGFLTIVDRYSRFAKLGGEMISLTAVEQKISKLIDLEEDSQTDFIATSLEDEKKGEKIILLISSVDESFVSELKERINTSFENKLMIPSLIKIVEDIPKLGTGKKDFKGAKELARKV
;
A
#
# COMPACT_ATOMS: atom_id res chain seq x y z
N MET A 1 15.84 -20.01 9.50
CA MET A 1 14.92 -20.42 8.41
C MET A 1 14.37 -21.84 8.54
N LYS A 2 15.18 -22.89 8.82
CA LYS A 2 14.73 -24.29 8.94
C LYS A 2 13.60 -24.50 9.98
N LYS A 3 13.78 -24.00 11.21
CA LYS A 3 12.76 -24.01 12.29
C LYS A 3 11.44 -23.30 11.95
N LEU A 4 11.51 -22.29 11.09
CA LEU A 4 10.35 -21.52 10.60
C LEU A 4 9.61 -22.30 9.49
N LYS A 5 10.35 -22.99 8.61
CA LYS A 5 9.85 -23.89 7.58
C LYS A 5 9.20 -25.15 8.19
N ASP A 6 9.81 -25.72 9.24
CA ASP A 6 9.29 -26.87 9.98
C ASP A 6 7.98 -26.53 10.74
N ASN A 7 7.91 -25.34 11.37
CA ASN A 7 6.68 -24.86 12.00
C ASN A 7 5.55 -24.57 10.98
N LEU A 8 5.88 -24.03 9.80
CA LEU A 8 4.93 -23.79 8.72
C LEU A 8 4.37 -25.09 8.13
N ASN A 9 5.24 -26.08 7.89
CA ASN A 9 4.83 -27.41 7.41
C ASN A 9 3.90 -28.12 8.40
N ASN A 10 4.18 -27.99 9.71
CA ASN A 10 3.35 -28.62 10.75
C ASN A 10 1.95 -27.99 10.84
N ILE A 11 1.82 -26.67 10.68
CA ILE A 11 0.52 -25.98 10.65
C ILE A 11 -0.29 -26.38 9.42
N LEU A 12 0.36 -26.56 8.27
CA LEU A 12 -0.31 -26.91 7.02
C LEU A 12 -0.82 -28.36 7.05
N LEU A 13 -0.02 -29.28 7.61
CA LEU A 13 -0.42 -30.67 7.87
C LEU A 13 -1.64 -30.75 8.80
N ILE A 14 -1.65 -29.98 9.88
CA ILE A 14 -2.77 -29.92 10.84
C ILE A 14 -4.06 -29.43 10.17
N LYS A 15 -3.97 -28.39 9.33
CA LYS A 15 -5.13 -27.87 8.59
C LYS A 15 -5.70 -28.92 7.64
N PHE A 16 -4.83 -29.61 6.91
CA PHE A 16 -5.25 -30.67 6.00
C PHE A 16 -5.91 -31.82 6.75
N ALA A 17 -5.30 -32.31 7.84
CA ALA A 17 -5.85 -33.38 8.66
C ALA A 17 -7.23 -33.03 9.25
N PHE A 18 -7.42 -31.80 9.72
CA PHE A 18 -8.72 -31.32 10.19
C PHE A 18 -9.79 -31.35 9.09
N LEU A 19 -9.50 -30.81 7.90
CA LEU A 19 -10.45 -30.81 6.79
C LEU A 19 -10.73 -32.24 6.27
N PHE A 20 -9.72 -33.10 6.28
CA PHE A 20 -9.84 -34.50 5.89
C PHE A 20 -10.75 -35.28 6.84
N VAL A 21 -10.58 -35.12 8.16
CA VAL A 21 -11.46 -35.74 9.15
C VAL A 21 -12.90 -35.26 9.01
N VAL A 22 -13.10 -33.96 8.74
CA VAL A 22 -14.44 -33.42 8.45
C VAL A 22 -15.04 -34.01 7.17
N PHE A 23 -14.22 -34.23 6.13
CA PHE A 23 -14.65 -34.87 4.89
C PHE A 23 -15.12 -36.30 5.15
N CYS A 24 -14.31 -37.11 5.83
CA CYS A 24 -14.66 -38.50 6.14
C CYS A 24 -15.91 -38.60 7.01
N ASN A 25 -16.02 -37.78 8.07
CA ASN A 25 -17.20 -37.78 8.94
C ASN A 25 -18.49 -37.48 8.17
N ALA A 26 -18.49 -36.42 7.36
CA ALA A 26 -19.65 -36.06 6.56
C ALA A 26 -19.99 -37.14 5.51
N LEU A 27 -18.98 -37.79 4.94
CA LEU A 27 -19.17 -38.86 3.97
C LEU A 27 -19.82 -40.10 4.61
N VAL A 28 -19.33 -40.52 5.78
CA VAL A 28 -19.87 -41.69 6.53
C VAL A 28 -21.33 -41.46 6.92
N ASP A 29 -21.62 -40.32 7.56
CA ASP A 29 -22.97 -39.98 8.03
C ASP A 29 -23.98 -39.95 6.87
N VAL A 30 -23.60 -39.34 5.75
CA VAL A 30 -24.48 -39.20 4.58
C VAL A 30 -24.62 -40.51 3.81
N SER A 31 -23.58 -41.33 3.69
CA SER A 31 -23.65 -42.59 2.94
C SER A 31 -24.65 -43.56 3.57
N HIS A 32 -24.63 -43.72 4.89
CA HIS A 32 -25.60 -44.57 5.59
C HIS A 32 -27.04 -44.05 5.46
N LYS A 33 -27.23 -42.73 5.54
CA LYS A 33 -28.53 -42.09 5.28
C LYS A 33 -29.03 -42.43 3.88
N VAL A 34 -28.21 -42.22 2.86
CA VAL A 34 -28.59 -42.36 1.45
C VAL A 34 -28.95 -43.79 1.12
N LEU A 35 -28.23 -44.79 1.65
CA LEU A 35 -28.57 -46.20 1.47
C LEU A 35 -29.97 -46.53 2.02
N LEU A 36 -30.29 -46.08 3.24
CA LEU A 36 -31.64 -46.27 3.83
C LEU A 36 -32.72 -45.51 3.05
N GLN A 37 -32.41 -44.32 2.54
CA GLN A 37 -33.32 -43.56 1.67
C GLN A 37 -33.58 -44.28 0.35
N ASN A 38 -32.57 -44.88 -0.26
CA ASN A 38 -32.72 -45.64 -1.50
C ASN A 38 -33.54 -46.91 -1.29
N ILE A 39 -33.39 -47.62 -0.15
CA ILE A 39 -34.29 -48.74 0.22
C ILE A 39 -35.73 -48.23 0.31
N ALA A 40 -35.97 -47.17 1.08
CA ALA A 40 -37.30 -46.61 1.24
C ALA A 40 -37.89 -46.13 -0.11
N PHE A 41 -37.03 -45.64 -1.00
CA PHE A 41 -37.43 -45.21 -2.33
C PHE A 41 -37.85 -46.39 -3.23
N LYS A 42 -37.20 -47.56 -3.14
CA LYS A 42 -37.51 -48.74 -3.97
C LYS A 42 -38.66 -49.59 -3.45
N VAL A 43 -38.90 -49.60 -2.14
CA VAL A 43 -39.89 -50.48 -1.49
C VAL A 43 -41.27 -49.85 -1.35
N PHE A 44 -41.34 -48.53 -1.15
CA PHE A 44 -42.60 -47.82 -0.93
C PHE A 44 -42.99 -47.00 -2.16
N ASP A 45 -44.28 -46.96 -2.46
CA ASP A 45 -44.84 -46.19 -3.58
C ASP A 45 -45.72 -45.01 -3.11
N GLY A 46 -45.91 -44.04 -4.00
CA GLY A 46 -46.86 -42.95 -3.79
C GLY A 46 -46.58 -42.09 -2.55
N SER A 47 -47.62 -41.82 -1.75
CA SER A 47 -47.52 -40.98 -0.55
C SER A 47 -46.71 -41.63 0.58
N GLU A 48 -46.69 -42.96 0.69
CA GLU A 48 -45.93 -43.67 1.72
C GLU A 48 -44.42 -43.48 1.55
N GLN A 49 -43.95 -43.50 0.31
CA GLN A 49 -42.56 -43.22 -0.05
C GLN A 49 -42.09 -41.86 0.48
N VAL A 50 -42.90 -40.82 0.23
CA VAL A 50 -42.61 -39.44 0.66
C VAL A 50 -42.57 -39.32 2.18
N ILE A 51 -43.50 -40.00 2.87
CA ILE A 51 -43.55 -40.03 4.34
C ILE A 51 -42.30 -40.72 4.89
N TRP A 52 -41.90 -41.87 4.37
CA TRP A 52 -40.72 -42.59 4.85
C TRP A 52 -39.41 -41.81 4.62
N ILE A 53 -39.25 -41.18 3.46
CA ILE A 53 -38.10 -40.30 3.19
C ILE A 53 -38.10 -39.10 4.15
N SER A 54 -39.27 -38.54 4.45
CA SER A 54 -39.42 -37.44 5.42
C SER A 54 -39.06 -37.89 6.84
N ILE A 55 -39.48 -39.09 7.25
CA ILE A 55 -39.12 -39.68 8.55
C ILE A 55 -37.61 -39.88 8.66
N ILE A 56 -36.96 -40.45 7.65
CA ILE A 56 -35.49 -40.62 7.63
C ILE A 56 -34.78 -39.27 7.76
N ASN A 57 -35.23 -38.24 7.04
CA ASN A 57 -34.70 -36.88 7.16
C ASN A 57 -34.92 -36.30 8.57
N ALA A 58 -36.11 -36.46 9.14
CA ALA A 58 -36.44 -35.98 10.47
C ALA A 58 -35.59 -36.66 11.56
N MET A 59 -35.34 -37.97 11.44
CA MET A 59 -34.53 -38.73 12.41
C MET A 59 -33.08 -38.24 12.52
N ILE A 60 -32.56 -37.59 11.48
CA ILE A 60 -31.23 -36.96 11.51
C ILE A 60 -31.28 -35.57 12.14
N ILE A 61 -32.39 -34.84 11.98
CA ILE A 61 -32.55 -33.47 12.47
C ILE A 61 -32.90 -33.44 13.97
N ILE A 62 -33.72 -34.39 14.44
CA ILE A 62 -34.24 -34.44 15.82
C ILE A 62 -33.13 -34.45 16.89
N PRO A 63 -32.04 -35.24 16.77
CA PRO A 63 -30.96 -35.22 17.76
C PRO A 63 -30.34 -33.83 17.98
N PHE A 64 -30.22 -33.02 16.93
CA PHE A 64 -29.73 -31.63 17.04
C PHE A 64 -30.70 -30.73 17.81
N LEU A 65 -32.01 -31.01 17.77
CA LEU A 65 -33.03 -30.30 18.55
C LEU A 65 -32.98 -30.68 20.04
N LEU A 66 -32.86 -31.98 20.32
CA LEU A 66 -32.93 -32.49 21.69
C LEU A 66 -31.63 -32.28 22.49
N LEU A 67 -30.47 -32.34 21.82
CA LEU A 67 -29.16 -32.35 22.48
C LEU A 67 -28.47 -30.99 22.54
N PHE A 68 -29.14 -29.88 22.21
CA PHE A 68 -28.54 -28.54 22.22
C PHE A 68 -27.83 -28.24 23.55
N THR A 69 -28.53 -28.34 24.68
CA THR A 69 -27.95 -27.98 25.98
C THR A 69 -26.77 -28.89 26.36
N LEU A 70 -26.85 -30.18 26.03
CA LEU A 70 -25.80 -31.15 26.35
C LEU A 70 -24.55 -30.96 25.46
N SER A 71 -24.75 -30.85 24.15
CA SER A 71 -23.66 -30.64 23.18
C SER A 71 -22.92 -29.32 23.42
N GLY A 72 -23.64 -28.24 23.72
CA GLY A 72 -23.07 -26.95 24.11
C GLY A 72 -22.19 -27.06 25.35
N TYR A 73 -22.72 -27.68 26.42
CA TYR A 73 -21.97 -27.92 27.64
C TYR A 73 -20.71 -28.78 27.42
N LEU A 74 -20.82 -29.89 26.68
CA LEU A 74 -19.67 -30.76 26.42
C LEU A 74 -18.57 -30.00 25.67
N SER A 75 -18.95 -29.20 24.67
CA SER A 75 -18.02 -28.40 23.86
C SER A 75 -17.35 -27.24 24.61
N ASP A 76 -18.01 -26.70 25.64
CA ASP A 76 -17.42 -25.68 26.52
C ASP A 76 -16.63 -26.26 27.68
N LYS A 77 -17.02 -27.44 28.19
CA LYS A 77 -16.36 -28.11 29.31
C LYS A 77 -15.08 -28.83 28.89
N TYR A 78 -15.10 -29.57 27.80
CA TYR A 78 -13.98 -30.42 27.38
C TYR A 78 -13.20 -29.77 26.23
N ASN A 79 -11.97 -30.27 26.02
CA ASN A 79 -11.16 -29.79 24.91
C ASN A 79 -11.82 -30.22 23.59
N LYS A 80 -12.12 -29.26 22.72
CA LYS A 80 -12.84 -29.50 21.46
C LYS A 80 -12.15 -30.53 20.56
N LYS A 81 -10.82 -30.62 20.62
CA LYS A 81 -10.06 -31.63 19.87
C LYS A 81 -10.37 -33.06 20.35
N ASP A 82 -10.54 -33.25 21.66
CA ASP A 82 -10.79 -34.57 22.23
C ASP A 82 -12.20 -35.03 21.85
N ILE A 83 -13.17 -34.10 21.81
CA ILE A 83 -14.53 -34.37 21.31
C ILE A 83 -14.50 -34.86 19.85
N LEU A 84 -13.67 -34.25 18.98
CA LEU A 84 -13.51 -34.73 17.60
C LEU A 84 -12.90 -36.14 17.55
N VAL A 85 -11.88 -36.41 18.37
CA VAL A 85 -11.21 -37.72 18.41
C VAL A 85 -12.17 -38.82 18.88
N TYR A 86 -12.86 -38.61 20.00
CA TYR A 86 -13.87 -39.55 20.49
C TYR A 86 -15.06 -39.65 19.54
N GLY A 87 -15.41 -38.56 18.87
CA GLY A 87 -16.41 -38.55 17.82
C GLY A 87 -16.04 -39.46 16.64
N ALA A 88 -14.79 -39.43 16.17
CA ALA A 88 -14.32 -40.30 15.08
C ALA A 88 -14.28 -41.78 15.49
N VAL A 89 -13.89 -42.08 16.74
CA VAL A 89 -13.96 -43.45 17.30
C VAL A 89 -15.42 -43.93 17.37
N SER A 90 -16.33 -43.07 17.84
CA SER A 90 -17.76 -43.37 17.88
C SER A 90 -18.36 -43.55 16.49
N SER A 91 -17.94 -42.75 15.49
CA SER A 91 -18.35 -42.87 14.09
C SER A 91 -18.02 -44.25 13.53
N PHE A 92 -16.79 -44.73 13.75
CA PHE A 92 -16.38 -46.09 13.35
C PHE A 92 -17.18 -47.18 14.06
N ALA A 93 -17.34 -47.10 15.39
CA ALA A 93 -18.10 -48.10 16.15
C ALA A 93 -19.58 -48.15 15.74
N LEU A 94 -20.20 -47.00 15.49
CA LEU A 94 -21.58 -46.92 15.02
C LEU A 94 -21.73 -47.36 13.56
N SER A 95 -20.70 -47.20 12.72
CA SER A 95 -20.67 -47.78 11.37
C SER A 95 -20.64 -49.31 11.42
N VAL A 96 -19.88 -49.91 12.36
CA VAL A 96 -19.92 -51.35 12.61
C VAL A 96 -21.30 -51.80 13.09
N LEU A 97 -21.91 -51.05 14.02
CA LEU A 97 -23.28 -51.31 14.48
C LEU A 97 -24.28 -51.27 13.33
N MET A 98 -24.13 -50.31 12.41
CA MET A 98 -24.96 -50.22 11.22
C MET A 98 -24.83 -51.48 10.34
N ILE A 99 -23.60 -51.97 10.12
CA ILE A 99 -23.38 -53.21 9.35
C ILE A 99 -24.05 -54.40 10.04
N ILE A 100 -23.96 -54.50 11.37
CA ILE A 100 -24.64 -55.55 12.15
C ILE A 100 -26.16 -55.46 11.97
N ALA A 101 -26.71 -54.24 11.95
CA ALA A 101 -28.14 -54.04 11.75
C ALA A 101 -28.61 -54.50 10.36
N TYR A 102 -27.82 -54.23 9.32
CA TYR A 102 -28.09 -54.72 7.96
C TYR A 102 -27.96 -56.24 7.89
N PHE A 103 -26.96 -56.83 8.55
CA PHE A 103 -26.78 -58.28 8.62
C PHE A 103 -27.95 -58.99 9.32
N SER A 104 -28.55 -58.37 10.33
CA SER A 104 -29.74 -58.91 11.01
C SER A 104 -31.04 -58.79 10.21
N GLY A 105 -31.02 -58.17 9.02
CA GLY A 105 -32.21 -57.94 8.20
C GLY A 105 -33.26 -57.04 8.85
N ASN A 106 -32.91 -56.26 9.89
CA ASN A 106 -33.86 -55.47 10.68
C ASN A 106 -33.78 -53.98 10.31
N PHE A 107 -34.74 -53.54 9.49
CA PHE A 107 -34.80 -52.15 9.01
C PHE A 107 -34.92 -51.13 10.15
N TYR A 108 -35.73 -51.42 11.17
CA TYR A 108 -35.89 -50.52 12.32
C TYR A 108 -34.61 -50.42 13.16
N PHE A 109 -33.86 -51.52 13.28
CA PHE A 109 -32.57 -51.49 13.97
C PHE A 109 -31.53 -50.64 13.21
N ALA A 110 -31.55 -50.68 11.88
CA ALA A 110 -30.72 -49.79 11.05
C ALA A 110 -31.14 -48.32 11.21
N MET A 111 -32.43 -48.04 11.28
CA MET A 111 -32.97 -46.70 11.56
C MET A 111 -32.59 -46.18 12.96
N ILE A 112 -32.62 -47.02 14.00
CA ILE A 112 -32.14 -46.65 15.34
C ILE A 112 -30.64 -46.36 15.31
N SER A 113 -29.87 -47.18 14.61
CA SER A 113 -28.43 -46.97 14.44
C SER A 113 -28.13 -45.64 13.73
N LEU A 114 -28.98 -45.23 12.77
CA LEU A 114 -28.87 -43.93 12.11
C LEU A 114 -29.13 -42.76 13.07
N VAL A 115 -30.08 -42.91 14.00
CA VAL A 115 -30.30 -41.91 15.06
C VAL A 115 -29.09 -41.80 15.98
N LEU A 116 -28.47 -42.93 16.33
CA LEU A 116 -27.25 -42.92 17.15
C LEU A 116 -26.09 -42.22 16.44
N LEU A 117 -25.93 -42.40 15.12
CA LEU A 117 -25.00 -41.61 14.31
C LEU A 117 -25.34 -40.11 14.37
N ALA A 118 -26.61 -39.73 14.18
CA ALA A 118 -27.02 -38.34 14.26
C ALA A 118 -26.83 -37.71 15.66
N VAL A 119 -26.97 -38.50 16.74
CA VAL A 119 -26.62 -38.11 18.12
C VAL A 119 -25.13 -37.80 18.23
N GLN A 120 -24.27 -38.65 17.66
CA GLN A 120 -22.84 -38.40 17.57
C GLN A 120 -22.56 -37.09 16.81
N SER A 121 -23.17 -36.88 15.64
CA SER A 121 -22.95 -35.68 14.81
C SER A 121 -23.40 -34.39 15.53
N ALA A 122 -24.49 -34.47 16.32
CA ALA A 122 -24.99 -33.36 17.13
C ALA A 122 -23.99 -32.91 18.22
N ILE A 123 -23.28 -33.87 18.86
CA ILE A 123 -22.24 -33.57 19.84
C ILE A 123 -20.95 -33.10 19.15
N TYR A 124 -20.62 -33.69 18.01
CA TYR A 124 -19.42 -33.40 17.23
C TYR A 124 -19.43 -31.97 16.63
N SER A 125 -20.57 -31.52 16.11
CA SER A 125 -20.68 -30.30 15.30
C SER A 125 -20.21 -29.00 16.01
N PRO A 126 -20.60 -28.69 17.25
CA PRO A 126 -20.14 -27.48 17.94
C PRO A 126 -18.62 -27.46 18.17
N ALA A 127 -18.03 -28.64 18.44
CA ALA A 127 -16.58 -28.78 18.58
C ALA A 127 -15.85 -28.57 17.25
N LYS A 128 -16.41 -29.09 16.14
CA LYS A 128 -15.89 -28.91 14.76
C LYS A 128 -15.76 -27.43 14.41
N PHE A 129 -16.83 -26.66 14.57
CA PHE A 129 -16.79 -25.22 14.27
C PHE A 129 -15.92 -24.43 15.27
N GLY A 130 -15.89 -24.84 16.54
CA GLY A 130 -15.12 -24.14 17.57
C GLY A 130 -13.59 -24.23 17.37
N LEU A 131 -13.09 -25.31 16.77
CA LEU A 131 -11.65 -25.48 16.50
C LEU A 131 -11.10 -24.57 15.40
N ILE A 132 -11.95 -23.99 14.54
CA ILE A 132 -11.51 -23.06 13.49
C ILE A 132 -10.69 -21.91 14.10
N ILE A 133 -11.12 -21.39 15.26
CA ILE A 133 -10.42 -20.28 15.93
C ILE A 133 -9.01 -20.68 16.36
N ASP A 134 -8.81 -21.93 16.81
CA ASP A 134 -7.51 -22.44 17.24
C ASP A 134 -6.59 -22.76 16.05
N ILE A 135 -7.14 -23.27 14.94
CA ILE A 135 -6.37 -23.69 13.75
C ILE A 135 -6.03 -22.52 12.82
N TYR A 136 -6.98 -21.61 12.57
CA TYR A 136 -6.83 -20.51 11.62
C TYR A 136 -6.53 -19.16 12.29
N GLY A 137 -6.88 -19.02 13.57
CA GLY A 137 -6.76 -17.76 14.30
C GLY A 137 -7.89 -16.77 13.96
N LYS A 138 -8.13 -15.80 14.86
CA LYS A 138 -9.19 -14.78 14.69
C LYS A 138 -9.10 -13.99 13.37
N LYS A 139 -7.89 -13.79 12.83
CA LYS A 139 -7.70 -13.04 11.58
C LYS A 139 -8.17 -13.81 10.34
N ASN A 140 -8.15 -15.14 10.36
CA ASN A 140 -8.46 -15.97 9.19
C ASN A 140 -9.74 -16.79 9.37
N LEU A 141 -10.67 -16.35 10.21
CA LEU A 141 -11.94 -17.06 10.44
C LEU A 141 -12.75 -17.22 9.15
N ALA A 142 -12.78 -16.20 8.30
CA ALA A 142 -13.43 -16.26 6.99
C ALA A 142 -12.87 -17.43 6.16
N ARG A 143 -11.54 -17.55 6.06
CA ARG A 143 -10.87 -18.62 5.31
C ARG A 143 -11.11 -20.00 5.93
N GLY A 144 -11.06 -20.10 7.25
CA GLY A 144 -11.33 -21.36 7.96
C GLY A 144 -12.77 -21.85 7.74
N ASN A 145 -13.75 -20.96 7.89
CA ASN A 145 -15.16 -21.28 7.62
C ASN A 145 -15.41 -21.57 6.13
N SER A 146 -14.73 -20.87 5.22
CA SER A 146 -14.82 -21.15 3.78
C SER A 146 -14.34 -22.57 3.46
N SER A 147 -13.15 -22.94 3.96
CA SER A 147 -12.59 -24.27 3.75
C SER A 147 -13.46 -25.37 4.36
N LEU A 148 -13.96 -25.16 5.58
CA LEU A 148 -14.85 -26.11 6.23
C LEU A 148 -16.16 -26.28 5.45
N GLN A 149 -16.77 -25.18 5.00
CA GLN A 149 -18.03 -25.23 4.26
C GLN A 149 -17.86 -25.93 2.90
N SER A 150 -16.83 -25.57 2.14
CA SER A 150 -16.55 -26.21 0.85
C SER A 150 -16.30 -27.72 1.02
N ILE A 151 -15.46 -28.12 1.98
CA ILE A 151 -15.13 -29.54 2.15
C ILE A 151 -16.33 -30.37 2.63
N SER A 152 -17.15 -29.81 3.54
CA SER A 152 -18.37 -30.50 4.00
C SER A 152 -19.37 -30.69 2.86
N ILE A 153 -19.58 -29.67 2.01
CA ILE A 153 -20.52 -29.79 0.89
C ILE A 153 -19.99 -30.74 -0.19
N ILE A 154 -18.70 -30.70 -0.51
CA ILE A 154 -18.08 -31.67 -1.43
C ILE A 154 -18.24 -33.10 -0.88
N ALA A 155 -18.02 -33.31 0.42
CA ALA A 155 -18.21 -34.61 1.05
C ALA A 155 -19.66 -35.10 0.96
N ILE A 156 -20.64 -34.23 1.27
CA ILE A 156 -22.07 -34.55 1.19
C ILE A 156 -22.46 -34.94 -0.24
N LEU A 157 -22.08 -34.14 -1.24
CA LEU A 157 -22.40 -34.41 -2.64
C LEU A 157 -21.72 -35.68 -3.15
N PHE A 158 -20.45 -35.87 -2.80
CA PHE A 158 -19.70 -37.08 -3.16
C PHE A 158 -20.34 -38.32 -2.53
N ALA A 159 -20.75 -38.25 -1.25
CA ALA A 159 -21.43 -39.34 -0.56
C ALA A 159 -22.78 -39.67 -1.20
N ILE A 160 -23.61 -38.66 -1.50
CA ILE A 160 -24.89 -38.87 -2.20
C ILE A 160 -24.65 -39.52 -3.55
N GLY A 161 -23.73 -38.97 -4.36
CA GLY A 161 -23.44 -39.49 -5.70
C GLY A 161 -22.92 -40.92 -5.68
N VAL A 162 -21.91 -41.20 -4.86
CA VAL A 162 -21.27 -42.52 -4.77
C VAL A 162 -22.22 -43.56 -4.17
N ALA A 163 -22.89 -43.25 -3.05
CA ALA A 163 -23.81 -44.19 -2.42
C ALA A 163 -24.99 -44.52 -3.33
N SER A 164 -25.59 -43.54 -4.01
CA SER A 164 -26.67 -43.79 -4.97
C SER A 164 -26.20 -44.52 -6.23
N TYR A 165 -25.04 -44.17 -6.79
CA TYR A 165 -24.50 -44.85 -7.97
C TYR A 165 -24.17 -46.32 -7.69
N ILE A 166 -23.48 -46.59 -6.58
CA ILE A 166 -23.15 -47.96 -6.15
C ILE A 166 -24.42 -48.75 -5.87
N PHE A 167 -25.40 -48.14 -5.19
CA PHE A 167 -26.70 -48.76 -4.93
C PHE A 167 -27.42 -49.16 -6.23
N GLU A 168 -27.63 -48.23 -7.16
CA GLU A 168 -28.37 -48.52 -8.41
C GLU A 168 -27.63 -49.52 -9.29
N SER A 169 -26.30 -49.39 -9.42
CA SER A 169 -25.50 -50.34 -10.21
C SER A 169 -25.62 -51.75 -9.65
N PHE A 170 -25.53 -51.90 -8.33
CA PHE A 170 -25.65 -53.20 -7.67
C PHE A 170 -27.07 -53.76 -7.73
N TYR A 171 -28.08 -52.90 -7.57
CA TYR A 171 -29.50 -53.26 -7.65
C TYR A 171 -29.84 -53.86 -9.02
N ILE A 172 -29.37 -53.23 -10.11
CA ILE A 172 -29.60 -53.70 -11.49
C ILE A 172 -28.78 -54.95 -11.80
N SER A 173 -27.47 -54.95 -11.48
CA SER A 173 -26.59 -56.08 -11.83
C SER A 173 -26.94 -57.39 -11.12
N ASN A 174 -27.64 -57.34 -9.98
CA ASN A 174 -28.06 -58.52 -9.23
C ASN A 174 -29.57 -58.80 -9.34
N ASP A 175 -30.27 -58.15 -10.28
CA ASP A 175 -31.70 -58.32 -10.54
C ASP A 175 -32.58 -58.24 -9.28
N LEU A 176 -32.30 -57.27 -8.40
CA LEU A 176 -33.01 -57.09 -7.13
C LEU A 176 -34.41 -56.47 -7.30
N GLY A 177 -34.90 -56.37 -8.55
CA GLY A 177 -36.21 -55.83 -8.92
C GLY A 177 -37.39 -56.66 -8.40
N ALA A 178 -37.17 -57.96 -8.14
CA ALA A 178 -38.20 -58.86 -7.64
C ALA A 178 -38.40 -58.79 -6.11
N LEU A 179 -37.52 -58.10 -5.37
CA LEU A 179 -37.58 -57.96 -3.91
C LEU A 179 -38.50 -56.79 -3.53
N ASN A 180 -39.64 -57.10 -2.91
CA ASN A 180 -40.65 -56.10 -2.54
C ASN A 180 -40.69 -55.77 -1.04
N THR A 181 -39.86 -56.43 -0.22
CA THR A 181 -39.80 -56.16 1.23
C THR A 181 -38.52 -55.41 1.61
N LYS A 182 -38.64 -54.51 2.59
CA LYS A 182 -37.50 -53.72 3.09
C LYS A 182 -36.46 -54.59 3.80
N GLU A 183 -36.88 -55.68 4.43
CA GLU A 183 -35.99 -56.63 5.12
C GLU A 183 -35.12 -57.43 4.13
N GLU A 184 -35.72 -57.93 3.04
CA GLU A 184 -34.99 -58.65 1.98
C GLU A 184 -34.02 -57.70 1.26
N LEU A 185 -34.47 -56.50 0.91
CA LEU A 185 -33.63 -55.52 0.21
C LEU A 185 -32.48 -55.03 1.09
N LEU A 186 -32.72 -54.79 2.39
CA LEU A 186 -31.69 -54.41 3.35
C LEU A 186 -30.58 -55.46 3.44
N THR A 187 -30.95 -56.75 3.45
CA THR A 187 -30.00 -57.87 3.51
C THR A 187 -29.22 -58.00 2.19
N ALA A 188 -29.91 -57.87 1.05
CA ALA A 188 -29.31 -57.97 -0.28
C ALA A 188 -28.24 -56.89 -0.53
N ILE A 189 -28.44 -55.66 -0.04
CA ILE A 189 -27.49 -54.56 -0.24
C ILE A 189 -26.39 -54.47 0.84
N LEU A 190 -26.34 -55.39 1.79
CA LEU A 190 -25.32 -55.42 2.85
C LEU A 190 -23.89 -55.20 2.33
N PRO A 191 -23.43 -55.82 1.21
CA PRO A 191 -22.08 -55.61 0.69
C PRO A 191 -21.74 -54.14 0.38
N LEU A 192 -22.75 -53.33 0.08
CA LEU A 192 -22.58 -51.91 -0.22
C LEU A 192 -22.21 -51.08 1.00
N THR A 193 -22.43 -51.58 2.21
CA THR A 193 -22.05 -50.87 3.43
C THR A 193 -20.56 -50.98 3.74
N TYR A 194 -19.85 -51.95 3.15
CA TYR A 194 -18.46 -52.27 3.51
C TYR A 194 -17.46 -51.20 3.09
N TYR A 195 -17.71 -50.40 2.06
CA TYR A 195 -16.79 -49.33 1.68
C TYR A 195 -16.78 -48.15 2.69
N ILE A 196 -17.84 -48.01 3.49
CA ILE A 196 -17.97 -46.94 4.48
C ILE A 196 -17.01 -47.19 5.66
N LEU A 197 -16.79 -48.46 6.01
CA LEU A 197 -16.00 -48.86 7.18
C LEU A 197 -14.51 -48.48 7.07
N PRO A 198 -13.79 -48.70 5.95
CA PRO A 198 -12.44 -48.19 5.76
C PRO A 198 -12.34 -46.66 5.87
N ILE A 199 -13.37 -45.93 5.42
CA ILE A 199 -13.38 -44.45 5.50
C ILE A 199 -13.54 -44.00 6.95
N ALA A 200 -14.46 -44.60 7.70
CA ALA A 200 -14.62 -44.33 9.13
C ALA A 200 -13.37 -44.74 9.94
N PHE A 201 -12.71 -45.85 9.56
CA PHE A 201 -11.45 -46.26 10.16
C PHE A 201 -10.34 -45.23 9.90
N LEU A 202 -10.23 -44.74 8.67
CA LEU A 202 -9.24 -43.72 8.29
C LEU A 202 -9.49 -42.39 9.02
N GLU A 203 -10.76 -41.97 9.18
CA GLU A 203 -11.16 -40.83 10.02
C GLU A 203 -10.62 -40.99 11.45
N MET A 204 -10.84 -42.17 12.04
CA MET A 204 -10.40 -42.50 13.40
C MET A 204 -8.87 -42.45 13.53
N ILE A 205 -8.14 -43.08 12.61
CA ILE A 205 -6.67 -43.14 12.62
C ILE A 205 -6.08 -41.74 12.49
N VAL A 206 -6.52 -40.94 11.50
CA VAL A 206 -6.03 -39.58 11.30
C VAL A 206 -6.34 -38.71 12.53
N SER A 207 -7.51 -38.88 13.14
CA SER A 207 -7.88 -38.17 14.36
C SER A 207 -6.97 -38.50 15.54
N LEU A 208 -6.71 -39.80 15.78
CA LEU A 208 -5.89 -40.28 16.89
C LEU A 208 -4.42 -39.89 16.77
N PHE A 209 -3.83 -40.00 15.58
CA PHE A 209 -2.39 -39.82 15.38
C PHE A 209 -1.98 -38.40 14.98
N ILE A 210 -2.86 -37.65 14.31
CA ILE A 210 -2.56 -36.29 13.83
C ILE A 210 -3.31 -35.23 14.63
N LEU A 211 -4.65 -35.27 14.68
CA LEU A 211 -5.42 -34.21 15.36
C LEU A 211 -5.16 -34.15 16.87
N ARG A 212 -4.87 -35.28 17.52
CA ARG A 212 -4.53 -35.30 18.95
C ARG A 212 -3.30 -34.43 19.30
N LYS A 213 -2.37 -34.26 18.34
CA LYS A 213 -1.16 -33.44 18.48
C LYS A 213 -1.43 -31.93 18.39
N LEU A 214 -2.66 -31.51 18.04
CA LEU A 214 -3.05 -30.11 17.99
C LEU A 214 -2.88 -29.44 19.36
N LYS A 215 -2.21 -28.28 19.37
CA LYS A 215 -2.15 -27.38 20.52
C LYS A 215 -3.37 -26.46 20.48
N THR A 216 -4.26 -26.56 21.47
CA THR A 216 -5.44 -25.69 21.60
C THR A 216 -5.26 -24.71 22.75
N SER A 217 -5.97 -23.58 22.68
CA SER A 217 -5.93 -22.56 23.73
C SER A 217 -6.82 -22.88 24.95
N TYR A 218 -7.15 -24.16 25.15
CA TYR A 218 -8.06 -24.67 26.17
C TYR A 218 -7.49 -24.51 27.58
N ARG A 219 -8.33 -24.02 28.50
CA ARG A 219 -8.08 -24.04 29.96
C ARG A 219 -9.20 -24.84 30.60
N LYS A 220 -8.83 -25.88 31.35
CA LYS A 220 -9.78 -26.73 32.08
C LYS A 220 -10.57 -25.86 33.07
N ASN A 221 -11.90 -25.99 33.06
CA ASN A 221 -12.77 -25.31 34.00
C ASN A 221 -13.47 -26.35 34.88
N ASP A 222 -12.87 -26.66 36.03
CA ASP A 222 -13.36 -27.69 36.95
C ASP A 222 -14.69 -27.30 37.65
N THR A 223 -15.07 -26.01 37.62
CA THR A 223 -16.30 -25.50 38.25
C THR A 223 -17.54 -25.60 37.37
N LEU A 224 -17.40 -25.94 36.07
CA LEU A 224 -18.54 -26.01 35.15
C LEU A 224 -19.28 -27.36 35.31
N ALA A 225 -20.50 -27.31 35.86
CA ALA A 225 -21.38 -28.47 36.06
C ALA A 225 -22.79 -28.22 35.49
N ILE A 226 -23.44 -29.27 34.97
CA ILE A 226 -24.85 -29.22 34.58
C ILE A 226 -25.72 -29.33 35.82
N ASN A 227 -26.60 -28.36 36.06
CA ASN A 227 -27.69 -28.50 37.01
C ASN A 227 -28.77 -29.44 36.44
N LYS A 228 -28.80 -30.70 36.90
CA LYS A 228 -29.73 -31.73 36.42
C LYS A 228 -31.20 -31.29 36.56
N LYS A 229 -31.56 -30.60 37.64
CA LYS A 229 -32.94 -30.14 37.89
C LYS A 229 -33.36 -29.06 36.89
N GLU A 230 -32.50 -28.09 36.61
CA GLU A 230 -32.78 -27.04 35.60
C GLU A 230 -32.73 -27.57 34.15
N TRP A 231 -31.97 -28.63 33.91
CA TRP A 231 -31.91 -29.30 32.61
C TRP A 231 -33.23 -29.99 32.26
N PHE A 232 -33.75 -30.85 33.15
CA PHE A 232 -35.04 -31.53 32.94
C PHE A 232 -36.23 -30.57 32.94
N GLN A 233 -36.15 -29.44 33.65
CA GLN A 233 -37.20 -28.40 33.64
C GLN A 233 -37.14 -27.47 32.42
N GLY A 234 -36.19 -27.63 31.50
CA GLY A 234 -36.02 -26.75 30.32
C GLY A 234 -35.49 -25.33 30.63
N LYS A 235 -35.21 -25.00 31.90
CA LYS A 235 -34.68 -23.68 32.30
C LYS A 235 -33.30 -23.39 31.70
N LEU A 236 -32.44 -24.41 31.59
CA LEU A 236 -31.13 -24.26 30.93
C LEU A 236 -31.25 -23.96 29.44
N LEU A 237 -32.23 -24.56 28.76
CA LEU A 237 -32.50 -24.28 27.33
C LEU A 237 -32.84 -22.80 27.14
N ILE A 238 -33.76 -22.26 27.96
CA ILE A 238 -34.14 -20.85 27.93
C ILE A 238 -32.94 -19.95 28.21
N LYS A 239 -32.10 -20.29 29.20
CA LYS A 239 -30.88 -19.55 29.53
C LYS A 239 -29.88 -19.54 28.37
N ASN A 240 -29.70 -20.66 27.68
CA ASN A 240 -28.81 -20.78 26.54
C ASN A 240 -29.33 -19.97 25.35
N ILE A 241 -30.64 -20.01 25.06
CA ILE A 241 -31.27 -19.17 24.04
C ILE A 241 -31.08 -17.68 24.36
N LYS A 242 -31.30 -17.27 25.62
CA LYS A 242 -31.09 -15.89 26.08
C LYS A 242 -29.63 -15.44 25.96
N THR A 243 -28.69 -16.37 26.13
CA THR A 243 -27.26 -16.09 25.96
C THR A 243 -26.94 -15.75 24.50
N ILE A 244 -27.56 -16.45 23.54
CA ILE A 244 -27.40 -16.20 22.11
C ILE A 244 -28.07 -14.87 21.72
N SER A 245 -29.27 -14.61 22.22
CA SER A 245 -30.02 -13.38 21.92
C SER A 245 -29.44 -12.12 22.57
N SER A 246 -28.50 -12.27 23.52
CA SER A 246 -27.87 -11.13 24.21
C SER A 246 -26.92 -10.31 23.33
N ASN A 247 -26.40 -10.90 22.25
CA ASN A 247 -25.54 -10.22 21.28
C ASN A 247 -26.27 -10.14 19.93
N ASN A 248 -26.65 -8.94 19.53
CA ASN A 248 -27.41 -8.71 18.29
C ASN A 248 -26.71 -9.27 17.04
N VAL A 249 -25.39 -9.21 16.94
CA VAL A 249 -24.66 -9.73 15.76
C VAL A 249 -24.75 -11.25 15.70
N ILE A 250 -24.59 -11.92 16.85
CA ILE A 250 -24.71 -13.38 16.95
C ILE A 250 -26.15 -13.78 16.61
N PHE A 251 -27.14 -13.17 17.27
CA PHE A 251 -28.54 -13.51 17.08
C PHE A 251 -29.01 -13.33 15.64
N LEU A 252 -28.72 -12.19 15.02
CA LEU A 252 -29.08 -11.95 13.61
C LEU A 252 -28.37 -12.92 12.66
N SER A 253 -27.13 -13.32 12.95
CA SER A 253 -26.41 -14.28 12.13
C SER A 253 -27.01 -15.68 12.22
N VAL A 254 -27.41 -16.11 13.43
CA VAL A 254 -28.11 -17.38 13.67
C VAL A 254 -29.45 -17.41 12.94
N ILE A 255 -30.25 -16.35 13.04
CA ILE A 255 -31.53 -16.24 12.33
C ILE A 255 -31.33 -16.27 10.82
N GLY A 256 -30.37 -15.51 10.29
CA GLY A 256 -30.06 -15.51 8.86
C GLY A 256 -29.72 -16.90 8.33
N LEU A 257 -28.80 -17.61 8.99
CA LEU A 257 -28.44 -18.98 8.63
C LEU A 257 -29.63 -19.95 8.75
N SER A 258 -30.46 -19.79 9.77
CA SER A 258 -31.64 -20.64 9.99
C SER A 258 -32.64 -20.48 8.84
N ILE A 259 -32.90 -19.26 8.39
CA ILE A 259 -33.76 -18.97 7.24
C ILE A 259 -33.17 -19.62 5.98
N PHE A 260 -31.87 -19.48 5.75
CA PHE A 260 -31.20 -20.10 4.59
C PHE A 260 -31.35 -21.63 4.55
N TRP A 261 -31.08 -22.31 5.67
CA TRP A 261 -31.18 -23.76 5.72
C TRP A 261 -32.63 -24.25 5.63
N GLY A 262 -33.58 -23.50 6.20
CA GLY A 262 -35.01 -23.75 6.04
C GLY A 262 -35.46 -23.63 4.58
N ILE A 263 -35.10 -22.53 3.90
CA ILE A 263 -35.38 -22.32 2.46
C ILE A 263 -34.76 -23.44 1.63
N SER A 264 -33.49 -23.79 1.89
CA SER A 264 -32.80 -24.86 1.16
C SER A 264 -33.49 -26.21 1.33
N GLN A 265 -33.87 -26.56 2.56
CA GLN A 265 -34.61 -27.79 2.85
C GLN A 265 -35.98 -27.80 2.16
N GLY A 266 -36.71 -26.68 2.19
CA GLY A 266 -38.00 -26.54 1.53
C GLY A 266 -37.90 -26.70 0.01
N LEU A 267 -36.93 -26.04 -0.62
CA LEU A 267 -36.68 -26.15 -2.06
C LEU A 267 -36.31 -27.59 -2.45
N MET A 268 -35.42 -28.24 -1.70
CA MET A 268 -35.03 -29.63 -1.97
C MET A 268 -36.20 -30.60 -1.85
N ALA A 269 -37.14 -30.37 -0.93
CA ALA A 269 -38.30 -31.22 -0.74
C ALA A 269 -39.39 -31.03 -1.81
N VAL A 270 -39.64 -29.79 -2.24
CA VAL A 270 -40.73 -29.45 -3.19
C VAL A 270 -40.30 -29.59 -4.65
N PHE A 271 -39.03 -29.36 -4.95
CA PHE A 271 -38.52 -29.32 -6.33
C PHE A 271 -38.80 -30.59 -7.14
N PRO A 272 -38.65 -31.83 -6.61
CA PRO A 272 -39.00 -33.03 -7.36
C PRO A 272 -40.48 -33.07 -7.79
N SER A 273 -41.39 -32.62 -6.93
CA SER A 273 -42.82 -32.55 -7.22
C SER A 273 -43.11 -31.48 -8.29
N PHE A 274 -42.50 -30.30 -8.14
CA PHE A 274 -42.57 -29.23 -9.15
C PHE A 274 -42.06 -29.67 -10.52
N ALA A 275 -40.89 -30.34 -10.57
CA ALA A 275 -40.29 -30.80 -11.81
C ALA A 275 -41.14 -31.86 -12.52
N LYS A 276 -41.78 -32.75 -11.76
CA LYS A 276 -42.68 -33.76 -12.31
C LYS A 276 -43.98 -33.15 -12.85
N GLN A 277 -44.57 -32.19 -12.13
CA GLN A 277 -45.89 -31.64 -12.46
C GLN A 277 -45.85 -30.53 -13.53
N TYR A 278 -44.82 -29.68 -13.53
CA TYR A 278 -44.77 -28.48 -14.39
C TYR A 278 -43.75 -28.59 -15.54
N LEU A 279 -42.77 -29.49 -15.44
CA LEU A 279 -41.69 -29.61 -16.44
C LEU A 279 -41.69 -30.96 -17.17
N GLU A 280 -42.62 -31.85 -16.81
CA GLU A 280 -42.69 -33.23 -17.33
C GLU A 280 -41.38 -34.03 -17.16
N VAL A 281 -40.50 -33.60 -16.25
CA VAL A 281 -39.23 -34.28 -15.97
C VAL A 281 -39.49 -35.40 -14.98
N THR A 282 -39.51 -36.63 -15.47
CA THR A 282 -39.69 -37.84 -14.62
C THR A 282 -38.36 -38.48 -14.23
N ASN A 283 -37.25 -38.07 -14.85
CA ASN A 283 -35.94 -38.64 -14.57
C ASN A 283 -35.35 -38.12 -13.24
N VAL A 284 -35.36 -38.98 -12.23
CA VAL A 284 -34.87 -38.71 -10.87
C VAL A 284 -33.38 -38.34 -10.84
N PHE A 285 -32.56 -38.91 -11.71
CA PHE A 285 -31.13 -38.56 -11.81
C PHE A 285 -30.96 -37.10 -12.28
N VAL A 286 -31.78 -36.66 -13.23
CA VAL A 286 -31.78 -35.26 -13.70
C VAL A 286 -32.24 -34.31 -12.59
N ILE A 287 -33.31 -34.65 -11.86
CA ILE A 287 -33.83 -33.84 -10.73
C ILE A 287 -32.77 -33.72 -9.63
N ASN A 288 -32.17 -34.83 -9.21
CA ASN A 288 -31.13 -34.84 -8.19
C ASN A 288 -29.84 -34.16 -8.68
N GLY A 289 -29.52 -34.25 -9.96
CA GLY A 289 -28.42 -33.52 -10.60
C GLY A 289 -28.62 -32.00 -10.52
N VAL A 290 -29.83 -31.51 -10.83
CA VAL A 290 -30.19 -30.09 -10.69
C VAL A 290 -30.04 -29.61 -9.25
N ILE A 291 -30.58 -30.37 -8.28
CA ILE A 291 -30.44 -30.03 -6.85
C ILE A 291 -28.97 -30.05 -6.44
N ALA A 292 -28.19 -31.05 -6.87
CA ALA A 292 -26.77 -31.18 -6.56
C ALA A 292 -25.93 -29.99 -7.05
N CYS A 293 -26.33 -29.35 -8.15
CA CYS A 293 -25.68 -28.12 -8.64
C CYS A 293 -25.69 -27.00 -7.59
N SER A 294 -26.70 -26.92 -6.71
CA SER A 294 -26.70 -25.95 -5.61
C SER A 294 -25.61 -26.20 -4.58
N GLY A 295 -25.31 -27.47 -4.26
CA GLY A 295 -24.17 -27.80 -3.41
C GLY A 295 -22.84 -27.41 -4.05
N ILE A 296 -22.65 -27.69 -5.34
CA ILE A 296 -21.45 -27.26 -6.09
C ILE A 296 -21.33 -25.72 -6.02
N GLY A 297 -22.45 -25.03 -6.23
CA GLY A 297 -22.56 -23.60 -6.05
C GLY A 297 -22.11 -23.12 -4.68
N ILE A 298 -22.58 -23.73 -3.58
CA ILE A 298 -22.17 -23.36 -2.21
C ILE A 298 -20.66 -23.49 -2.02
N ALA A 299 -20.06 -24.56 -2.55
CA ALA A 299 -18.61 -24.76 -2.48
C ALA A 299 -17.84 -23.66 -3.25
N ILE A 300 -18.31 -23.29 -4.45
CA ILE A 300 -17.75 -22.19 -5.25
C ILE A 300 -17.94 -20.85 -4.55
N GLY A 301 -19.13 -20.56 -4.02
CA GLY A 301 -19.44 -19.33 -3.29
C GLY A 301 -18.58 -19.15 -2.05
N ALA A 302 -18.37 -20.23 -1.27
CA ALA A 302 -17.46 -20.23 -0.13
C ALA A 302 -16.00 -19.97 -0.55
N PHE A 303 -15.56 -20.54 -1.69
CA PHE A 303 -14.24 -20.26 -2.24
C PHE A 303 -14.08 -18.81 -2.70
N ILE A 304 -15.08 -18.23 -3.37
CA ILE A 304 -15.12 -16.82 -3.77
C ILE A 304 -15.04 -15.93 -2.52
N TYR A 305 -15.83 -16.22 -1.48
CA TYR A 305 -15.81 -15.48 -0.22
C TYR A 305 -14.43 -15.46 0.42
N SER A 306 -13.71 -16.59 0.42
CA SER A 306 -12.33 -16.69 0.92
C SER A 306 -11.36 -15.72 0.24
N LYS A 307 -11.57 -15.42 -1.06
CA LYS A 307 -10.75 -14.43 -1.80
C LYS A 307 -11.14 -13.00 -1.49
N VAL A 308 -12.43 -12.72 -1.28
CA VAL A 308 -12.94 -11.39 -0.93
C VAL A 308 -12.53 -11.00 0.50
N SER A 309 -12.64 -11.94 1.43
CA SER A 309 -12.48 -11.72 2.87
C SER A 309 -11.07 -12.09 3.38
N LYS A 310 -10.04 -11.35 2.96
CA LYS A 310 -8.64 -11.58 3.36
C LYS A 310 -8.30 -10.89 4.68
N ASN A 311 -7.97 -11.64 5.74
CA ASN A 311 -7.57 -11.15 7.06
C ASN A 311 -8.63 -10.37 7.87
N TYR A 312 -9.87 -10.29 7.38
CA TYR A 312 -11.04 -9.74 8.06
C TYR A 312 -12.29 -10.50 7.61
N ILE A 313 -13.47 -10.16 8.17
CA ILE A 313 -14.78 -10.72 7.79
C ILE A 313 -15.52 -9.67 6.96
N GLU A 314 -15.74 -9.95 5.67
CA GLU A 314 -16.48 -9.04 4.77
C GLU A 314 -17.99 -9.25 4.93
N ILE A 315 -18.66 -8.25 5.49
CA ILE A 315 -20.10 -8.30 5.79
C ILE A 315 -20.92 -7.93 4.53
N GLY A 316 -20.31 -7.21 3.57
CA GLY A 316 -21.01 -6.71 2.38
C GLY A 316 -21.55 -7.78 1.45
N THR A 317 -21.07 -9.03 1.54
CA THR A 317 -21.59 -10.13 0.70
C THR A 317 -22.96 -10.64 1.15
N ILE A 318 -23.32 -10.47 2.44
CA ILE A 318 -24.58 -10.98 3.01
C ILE A 318 -25.82 -10.42 2.28
N PRO A 319 -26.03 -9.09 2.15
CA PRO A 319 -27.21 -8.57 1.48
C PRO A 319 -27.24 -8.91 -0.02
N ILE A 320 -26.09 -8.88 -0.69
CA ILE A 320 -25.97 -9.25 -2.11
C ILE A 320 -26.37 -10.71 -2.31
N ALA A 321 -25.90 -11.58 -1.43
CA ALA A 321 -26.23 -12.99 -1.48
C ALA A 321 -27.71 -13.27 -1.18
N ALA A 322 -28.29 -12.60 -0.18
CA ALA A 322 -29.70 -12.75 0.15
C ALA A 322 -30.60 -12.33 -1.03
N PHE A 323 -30.29 -11.19 -1.66
CA PHE A 323 -31.01 -10.71 -2.84
C PHE A 323 -30.79 -11.63 -4.06
N GLY A 324 -29.56 -12.09 -4.28
CA GLY A 324 -29.23 -13.05 -5.34
C GLY A 324 -30.00 -14.36 -5.19
N MET A 325 -30.11 -14.90 -3.97
CA MET A 325 -30.92 -16.09 -3.70
C MET A 325 -32.40 -15.86 -4.01
N ALA A 326 -32.98 -14.73 -3.59
CA ALA A 326 -34.38 -14.40 -3.90
C ALA A 326 -34.64 -14.36 -5.42
N ILE A 327 -33.75 -13.73 -6.19
CA ILE A 327 -33.85 -13.70 -7.65
C ILE A 327 -33.77 -15.11 -8.24
N MET A 328 -32.83 -15.95 -7.76
CA MET A 328 -32.70 -17.31 -8.31
C MET A 328 -33.91 -18.19 -7.99
N VAL A 329 -34.53 -18.05 -6.80
CA VAL A 329 -35.79 -18.74 -6.49
C VAL A 329 -36.90 -18.29 -7.45
N TYR A 330 -37.02 -16.98 -7.71
CA TYR A 330 -37.99 -16.47 -8.69
C TYR A 330 -37.73 -17.02 -10.10
N ILE A 331 -36.48 -16.95 -10.59
CA ILE A 331 -36.10 -17.47 -11.91
C ILE A 331 -36.42 -18.97 -12.02
N SER A 332 -36.25 -19.74 -10.94
CA SER A 332 -36.56 -21.18 -10.96
C SER A 332 -38.03 -21.50 -11.24
N THR A 333 -38.96 -20.56 -11.02
CA THR A 333 -40.38 -20.69 -11.37
C THR A 333 -40.70 -20.39 -12.84
N ILE A 334 -39.77 -19.75 -13.56
CA ILE A 334 -39.98 -19.30 -14.96
C ILE A 334 -39.28 -20.24 -15.94
N VAL A 335 -38.13 -20.78 -15.54
CA VAL A 335 -37.28 -21.59 -16.39
C VAL A 335 -37.89 -22.97 -16.62
N GLN A 336 -37.95 -23.39 -17.89
CA GLN A 336 -38.61 -24.64 -18.30
C GLN A 336 -37.65 -25.78 -18.65
N THR A 337 -36.34 -25.58 -18.68
CA THR A 337 -35.37 -26.63 -19.06
C THR A 337 -34.50 -27.08 -17.88
N PRO A 338 -34.19 -28.40 -17.77
CA PRO A 338 -33.34 -28.92 -16.68
C PRO A 338 -31.96 -28.26 -16.62
N PHE A 339 -31.36 -27.94 -17.76
CA PHE A 339 -30.05 -27.30 -17.82
C PHE A 339 -30.06 -25.88 -17.22
N LEU A 340 -31.05 -25.07 -17.59
CA LEU A 340 -31.17 -23.72 -17.05
C LEU A 340 -31.57 -23.73 -15.57
N LEU A 341 -32.34 -24.73 -15.11
CA LEU A 341 -32.61 -24.95 -13.69
C LEU A 341 -31.35 -25.35 -12.94
N ALA A 342 -30.52 -26.25 -13.49
CA ALA A 342 -29.21 -26.58 -12.92
C ALA A 342 -28.33 -25.34 -12.77
N MET A 343 -28.31 -24.45 -13.78
CA MET A 343 -27.59 -23.18 -13.69
C MET A 343 -28.18 -22.24 -12.63
N THR A 344 -29.50 -22.19 -12.51
CA THR A 344 -30.20 -21.39 -11.50
C THR A 344 -29.91 -21.88 -10.09
N PHE A 345 -29.95 -23.20 -9.85
CA PHE A 345 -29.58 -23.82 -8.58
C PHE A 345 -28.09 -23.65 -8.28
N LEU A 346 -27.22 -23.73 -9.29
CA LEU A 346 -25.79 -23.42 -9.13
C LEU A 346 -25.56 -21.99 -8.67
N LEU A 347 -26.21 -21.00 -9.29
CA LEU A 347 -26.13 -19.60 -8.90
C LEU A 347 -26.74 -19.36 -7.51
N PHE A 348 -27.90 -19.97 -7.21
CA PHE A 348 -28.49 -19.97 -5.86
C PHE A 348 -27.48 -20.48 -4.84
N GLY A 349 -26.80 -21.58 -5.15
CA GLY A 349 -25.73 -22.15 -4.33
C GLY A 349 -24.55 -21.19 -4.14
N ILE A 350 -24.08 -20.52 -5.21
CA ILE A 350 -22.99 -19.54 -5.13
C ILE A 350 -23.36 -18.42 -4.16
N PHE A 351 -24.57 -17.87 -4.25
CA PHE A 351 -25.06 -16.90 -3.29
C PHE A 351 -25.20 -17.51 -1.89
N GLY A 352 -25.68 -18.75 -1.75
CA GLY A 352 -25.70 -19.48 -0.49
C GLY A 352 -24.32 -19.57 0.18
N GLY A 353 -23.27 -19.88 -0.56
CA GLY A 353 -21.89 -19.88 -0.05
C GLY A 353 -21.40 -18.50 0.40
N LEU A 354 -21.73 -17.46 -0.37
CA LEU A 354 -21.44 -16.05 -0.04
C LEU A 354 -22.24 -15.53 1.17
N PHE A 355 -23.31 -16.22 1.55
CA PHE A 355 -24.17 -15.91 2.70
C PHE A 355 -23.78 -16.70 3.95
N VAL A 356 -23.59 -18.02 3.84
CA VAL A 356 -23.38 -18.92 4.99
C VAL A 356 -22.02 -18.69 5.66
N VAL A 357 -20.97 -18.50 4.88
CA VAL A 357 -19.60 -18.36 5.40
C VAL A 357 -19.40 -17.11 6.26
N PRO A 358 -19.78 -15.88 5.83
CA PRO A 358 -19.64 -14.70 6.67
C PRO A 358 -20.42 -14.80 7.98
N LEU A 359 -21.65 -15.33 7.97
CA LEU A 359 -22.48 -15.45 9.16
C LEU A 359 -21.88 -16.40 10.20
N ASN A 360 -21.38 -17.58 9.77
CA ASN A 360 -20.66 -18.49 10.66
C ASN A 360 -19.39 -17.85 11.24
N ALA A 361 -18.65 -17.09 10.42
CA ALA A 361 -17.46 -16.37 10.88
C ALA A 361 -17.82 -15.26 11.88
N LEU A 362 -18.93 -14.53 11.69
CA LEU A 362 -19.42 -13.50 12.60
C LEU A 362 -19.82 -14.07 13.96
N ILE A 363 -20.50 -15.21 13.99
CA ILE A 363 -20.86 -15.90 15.24
C ILE A 363 -19.58 -16.23 16.02
N GLN A 364 -18.59 -16.84 15.38
CA GLN A 364 -17.32 -17.22 16.02
C GLN A 364 -16.48 -16.02 16.46
N PHE A 365 -16.52 -14.92 15.70
CA PHE A 365 -15.74 -13.72 16.00
C PHE A 365 -16.28 -12.99 17.24
N ASN A 366 -17.61 -12.90 17.36
CA ASN A 366 -18.29 -12.15 18.41
C ASN A 366 -18.56 -12.97 19.68
N ALA A 367 -18.59 -14.30 19.58
CA ALA A 367 -18.79 -15.16 20.74
C ALA A 367 -17.58 -15.13 21.70
N ASN A 368 -17.86 -15.08 23.00
CA ASN A 368 -16.84 -15.24 24.01
C ASN A 368 -16.31 -16.69 23.99
N LYS A 369 -14.98 -16.86 23.98
CA LYS A 369 -14.32 -18.17 23.92
C LYS A 369 -14.82 -19.16 24.99
N LYS A 370 -15.26 -18.68 26.16
CA LYS A 370 -15.74 -19.52 27.27
C LYS A 370 -17.08 -20.20 27.02
N ILE A 371 -17.92 -19.63 26.15
CA ILE A 371 -19.29 -20.11 25.86
C ILE A 371 -19.50 -20.39 24.37
N LEU A 372 -18.40 -20.49 23.61
CA LEU A 372 -18.41 -20.63 22.16
C LEU A 372 -19.12 -21.92 21.73
N GLY A 373 -18.93 -23.02 22.46
CA GLY A 373 -19.58 -24.30 22.23
C GLY A 373 -21.10 -24.20 22.39
N THR A 374 -21.58 -23.54 23.44
CA THR A 374 -23.01 -23.27 23.65
C THR A 374 -23.59 -22.40 22.53
N VAL A 375 -22.89 -21.35 22.10
CA VAL A 375 -23.36 -20.50 20.99
C VAL A 375 -23.44 -21.28 19.68
N LEU A 376 -22.45 -22.10 19.36
CA LEU A 376 -22.42 -22.92 18.13
C LEU A 376 -23.44 -24.06 18.17
N ALA A 377 -23.68 -24.68 19.33
CA ALA A 377 -24.73 -25.67 19.51
C ALA A 377 -26.12 -25.05 19.33
N GLY A 378 -26.32 -23.83 19.82
CA GLY A 378 -27.58 -23.11 19.62
C GLY A 378 -27.78 -22.69 18.17
N ASN A 379 -26.71 -22.29 17.47
CA ASN A 379 -26.77 -22.06 16.02
C ASN A 379 -27.31 -23.30 15.28
N ASN A 380 -26.78 -24.49 15.59
CA ASN A 380 -27.28 -25.74 15.02
C ASN A 380 -28.74 -26.02 15.41
N TRP A 381 -29.12 -25.74 16.65
CA TRP A 381 -30.51 -25.91 17.12
C TRP A 381 -31.50 -25.08 16.30
N PHE A 382 -31.21 -23.79 16.09
CA PHE A 382 -32.07 -22.91 15.29
C PHE A 382 -32.13 -23.33 13.81
N HIS A 383 -31.00 -23.79 13.23
CA HIS A 383 -30.99 -24.35 11.87
C HIS A 383 -31.89 -25.58 11.77
N SER A 384 -31.72 -26.53 12.70
CA SER A 384 -32.47 -27.78 12.74
C SER A 384 -33.96 -27.53 12.95
N LEU A 385 -34.32 -26.53 13.76
CA LEU A 385 -35.71 -26.13 13.96
C LEU A 385 -36.32 -25.61 12.66
N SER A 386 -35.61 -24.71 11.97
CA SER A 386 -36.04 -24.17 10.68
C SER A 386 -36.19 -25.25 9.60
N MET A 387 -35.21 -26.15 9.48
CA MET A 387 -35.26 -27.28 8.55
C MET A 387 -36.40 -28.25 8.88
N PHE A 388 -36.62 -28.55 10.17
CA PHE A 388 -37.70 -29.45 10.60
C PHE A 388 -39.08 -28.85 10.33
N LEU A 389 -39.29 -27.56 10.64
CA LEU A 389 -40.52 -26.85 10.34
C LEU A 389 -40.78 -26.83 8.83
N MET A 390 -39.74 -26.54 8.03
CA MET A 390 -39.92 -26.52 6.58
C MET A 390 -40.18 -27.90 6.00
N LEU A 391 -39.46 -28.93 6.44
CA LEU A 391 -39.72 -30.31 6.07
C LEU A 391 -41.18 -30.68 6.38
N SER A 392 -41.66 -30.38 7.61
CA SER A 392 -43.03 -30.64 8.03
C SER A 392 -44.05 -29.94 7.12
N ILE A 393 -43.86 -28.65 6.82
CA ILE A 393 -44.72 -27.90 5.90
C ILE A 393 -44.74 -28.57 4.51
N THR A 394 -43.58 -28.92 3.96
CA THR A 394 -43.49 -29.54 2.62
C THR A 394 -44.08 -30.95 2.57
N THR A 395 -43.94 -31.73 3.64
CA THR A 395 -44.57 -33.05 3.76
C THR A 395 -46.09 -32.91 3.84
N ILE A 396 -46.62 -31.92 4.58
CA ILE A 396 -48.07 -31.64 4.64
C ILE A 396 -48.59 -31.23 3.26
N VAL A 397 -47.90 -30.33 2.56
CA VAL A 397 -48.24 -29.92 1.19
C VAL A 397 -48.31 -31.14 0.27
N SER A 398 -47.30 -32.02 0.32
CA SER A 398 -47.27 -33.23 -0.50
C SER A 398 -48.35 -34.23 -0.10
N PHE A 399 -48.69 -34.35 1.19
CA PHE A 399 -49.71 -35.27 1.68
C PHE A 399 -51.12 -34.88 1.20
N TYR A 400 -51.42 -33.58 1.18
CA TYR A 400 -52.69 -33.06 0.68
C TYR A 400 -52.70 -32.79 -0.84
N ASN A 401 -51.66 -33.20 -1.58
CA ASN A 401 -51.50 -32.92 -3.02
C ASN A 401 -51.71 -31.44 -3.38
N LEU A 402 -51.26 -30.53 -2.52
CA LEU A 402 -51.31 -29.10 -2.80
C LEU A 402 -50.31 -28.73 -3.90
N ASP A 403 -50.65 -27.70 -4.66
CA ASP A 403 -49.81 -27.21 -5.76
C ASP A 403 -48.37 -26.90 -5.29
N PRO A 404 -47.34 -27.61 -5.79
CA PRO A 404 -45.93 -27.38 -5.48
C PRO A 404 -45.48 -25.94 -5.79
N LEU A 405 -46.05 -25.30 -6.82
CA LEU A 405 -45.69 -23.96 -7.24
C LEU A 405 -46.03 -22.92 -6.16
N ASN A 406 -47.18 -23.04 -5.52
CA ASN A 406 -47.59 -22.17 -4.40
C ASN A 406 -46.61 -22.27 -3.21
N THR A 407 -46.03 -23.45 -2.99
CA THR A 407 -45.04 -23.64 -1.94
C THR A 407 -43.69 -23.00 -2.30
N ILE A 408 -43.30 -23.03 -3.57
CA ILE A 408 -42.11 -22.29 -4.05
C ILE A 408 -42.35 -20.77 -3.92
N TYR A 409 -43.55 -20.26 -4.21
CA TYR A 409 -43.88 -18.85 -4.00
C TYR A 409 -43.88 -18.43 -2.52
N LEU A 410 -44.33 -19.29 -1.61
CA LEU A 410 -44.20 -19.06 -0.17
C LEU A 410 -42.72 -18.96 0.23
N ILE A 411 -41.88 -19.87 -0.26
CA ILE A 411 -40.42 -19.84 -0.03
C ILE A 411 -39.82 -18.55 -0.60
N LEU A 412 -40.23 -18.14 -1.81
CA LEU A 412 -39.79 -16.88 -2.43
C LEU A 412 -40.17 -15.68 -1.56
N PHE A 413 -41.40 -15.61 -1.06
CA PHE A 413 -41.87 -14.53 -0.20
C PHE A 413 -41.02 -14.41 1.08
N ILE A 414 -40.78 -15.53 1.77
CA ILE A 414 -39.89 -15.58 2.95
C ILE A 414 -38.48 -15.10 2.58
N THR A 415 -37.96 -15.50 1.41
CA THR A 415 -36.64 -15.11 0.93
C THR A 415 -36.55 -13.61 0.64
N ILE A 416 -37.57 -13.01 0.02
CA ILE A 416 -37.64 -11.57 -0.27
C ILE A 416 -37.71 -10.75 1.01
N LEU A 417 -38.50 -11.17 2.00
CA LEU A 417 -38.56 -10.51 3.31
C LEU A 417 -37.20 -10.53 4.01
N GLY A 418 -36.54 -11.69 4.03
CA GLY A 418 -35.19 -11.82 4.58
C GLY A 418 -34.17 -10.95 3.85
N ALA A 419 -34.18 -10.96 2.51
CA ALA A 419 -33.29 -10.14 1.69
C ALA A 419 -33.50 -8.64 1.96
N SER A 420 -34.75 -8.17 1.96
CA SER A 420 -35.08 -6.77 2.23
C SER A 420 -34.60 -6.31 3.61
N TYR A 421 -34.78 -7.16 4.63
CA TYR A 421 -34.29 -6.87 5.97
C TYR A 421 -32.76 -6.75 6.04
N THR A 422 -32.02 -7.61 5.34
CA THR A 422 -30.54 -7.54 5.32
C THR A 422 -30.01 -6.27 4.66
N VAL A 423 -30.65 -5.81 3.57
CA VAL A 423 -30.27 -4.56 2.88
C VAL A 423 -30.48 -3.35 3.79
N LEU A 424 -31.60 -3.30 4.52
CA LEU A 424 -31.91 -2.21 5.45
C LEU A 424 -30.95 -2.17 6.65
N LYS A 425 -30.45 -3.32 7.13
CA LYS A 425 -29.53 -3.39 8.28
C LYS A 425 -28.06 -3.17 7.93
N PHE A 426 -27.61 -3.52 6.71
CA PHE A 426 -26.20 -3.43 6.32
C PHE A 426 -25.94 -2.57 5.07
N PRO A 427 -26.50 -1.36 4.95
CA PRO A 427 -26.35 -0.55 3.74
C PRO A 427 -24.89 -0.12 3.49
N GLN A 428 -24.17 0.26 4.55
CA GLN A 428 -22.77 0.68 4.47
C GLN A 428 -21.86 -0.45 3.99
N SER A 429 -22.06 -1.68 4.48
CA SER A 429 -21.23 -2.84 4.10
C SER A 429 -21.41 -3.19 2.62
N MET A 430 -22.63 -3.09 2.09
CA MET A 430 -22.92 -3.34 0.68
C MET A 430 -22.21 -2.32 -0.23
N ILE A 431 -22.31 -1.02 0.09
CA ILE A 431 -21.63 0.02 -0.68
C ILE A 431 -20.12 -0.08 -0.51
N LEU A 432 -19.63 -0.42 0.68
CA LEU A 432 -18.21 -0.61 0.90
C LEU A 432 -17.65 -1.70 -0.01
N LEU A 433 -18.36 -2.83 -0.14
CA LEU A 433 -17.97 -3.89 -1.06
C LEU A 433 -17.98 -3.42 -2.51
N PHE A 434 -19.00 -2.66 -2.91
CA PHE A 434 -19.06 -2.04 -4.24
C PHE A 434 -17.90 -1.08 -4.48
N LEU A 435 -17.59 -0.19 -3.53
CA LEU A 435 -16.48 0.76 -3.60
C LEU A 435 -15.14 0.02 -3.67
N LYS A 436 -14.95 -1.03 -2.88
CA LYS A 436 -13.74 -1.89 -2.94
C LYS A 436 -13.60 -2.53 -4.31
N MET A 437 -14.70 -2.97 -4.92
CA MET A 437 -14.69 -3.53 -6.27
C MET A 437 -14.31 -2.46 -7.29
N VAL A 438 -14.97 -1.29 -7.28
CA VAL A 438 -14.74 -0.20 -8.24
C VAL A 438 -13.34 0.40 -8.10
N VAL A 439 -12.92 0.75 -6.89
CA VAL A 439 -11.57 1.29 -6.65
C VAL A 439 -10.52 0.22 -6.92
N GLY A 440 -10.80 -1.04 -6.58
CA GLY A 440 -9.94 -2.20 -6.85
C GLY A 440 -9.67 -2.48 -8.33
N LEU A 441 -10.51 -1.99 -9.26
CA LEU A 441 -10.26 -2.11 -10.70
C LEU A 441 -9.03 -1.31 -11.15
N LYS A 442 -8.78 -0.15 -10.53
CA LYS A 442 -7.69 0.77 -10.92
C LYS A 442 -6.60 0.90 -9.86
N TYR A 443 -6.93 0.73 -8.59
CA TYR A 443 -6.03 0.98 -7.47
C TYR A 443 -5.95 -0.23 -6.53
N LYS A 444 -4.72 -0.63 -6.25
CA LYS A 444 -4.38 -1.54 -5.15
C LYS A 444 -4.31 -0.73 -3.85
N LEU A 445 -5.23 -1.00 -2.92
CA LEU A 445 -5.24 -0.37 -1.60
C LEU A 445 -4.31 -1.13 -0.63
N GLU A 446 -3.32 -0.43 -0.09
CA GLU A 446 -2.40 -0.93 0.93
C GLU A 446 -2.64 -0.20 2.25
N VAL A 447 -2.90 -0.95 3.33
CA VAL A 447 -3.25 -0.38 4.64
C VAL A 447 -2.23 -0.80 5.68
N ASN A 448 -1.56 0.18 6.28
CA ASN A 448 -0.55 -0.01 7.31
C ASN A 448 -1.04 0.52 8.65
N GLY A 449 -0.68 -0.14 9.75
CA GLY A 449 -1.00 0.35 11.08
C GLY A 449 -2.45 0.15 11.52
N ILE A 450 -3.26 -0.65 10.80
CA ILE A 450 -4.68 -0.89 11.14
C ILE A 450 -4.89 -1.38 12.58
N LYS A 451 -3.91 -2.11 13.14
CA LYS A 451 -3.89 -2.61 14.52
C LYS A 451 -3.84 -1.50 15.57
N ASN A 452 -3.47 -0.28 15.17
CA ASN A 452 -3.37 0.87 16.06
C ASN A 452 -4.72 1.54 16.28
N ILE A 453 -5.74 1.19 15.49
CA ILE A 453 -7.11 1.67 15.68
C ILE A 453 -7.77 0.80 16.76
N PRO A 454 -8.19 1.38 17.91
CA PRO A 454 -8.89 0.64 18.95
C PRO A 454 -10.15 -0.06 18.42
N SER A 455 -10.37 -1.31 18.85
CA SER A 455 -11.54 -2.10 18.44
C SER A 455 -12.87 -1.61 19.04
N SER A 456 -12.80 -0.79 20.09
CA SER A 456 -13.92 -0.23 20.85
C SER A 456 -13.52 1.13 21.44
N GLY A 457 -14.49 1.96 21.82
CA GLY A 457 -14.27 3.32 22.30
C GLY A 457 -14.17 4.35 21.17
N GLY A 458 -14.27 5.63 21.52
CA GLY A 458 -14.29 6.74 20.57
C GLY A 458 -12.92 6.97 19.95
N VAL A 459 -12.87 7.14 18.63
CA VAL A 459 -11.62 7.37 17.90
C VAL A 459 -11.76 8.56 16.95
N LEU A 460 -10.88 9.55 17.09
CA LEU A 460 -10.75 10.66 16.15
C LEU A 460 -9.58 10.40 15.20
N LEU A 461 -9.88 10.30 13.91
CA LEU A 461 -8.89 10.10 12.84
C LEU A 461 -8.56 11.44 12.17
N LEU A 462 -7.27 11.80 12.12
CA LEU A 462 -6.77 13.07 11.58
C LEU A 462 -5.65 12.82 10.55
N GLY A 463 -5.68 13.46 9.39
CA GLY A 463 -4.67 13.23 8.36
C GLY A 463 -4.71 14.21 7.19
N ASN A 464 -3.87 13.97 6.18
CA ASN A 464 -3.83 14.82 4.99
C ASN A 464 -5.06 14.65 4.09
N HIS A 465 -5.40 15.69 3.32
CA HIS A 465 -6.55 15.70 2.41
C HIS A 465 -6.15 15.98 0.95
N VAL A 466 -5.74 14.95 0.22
CA VAL A 466 -5.13 15.06 -1.12
C VAL A 466 -6.09 14.83 -2.29
N SER A 467 -7.27 14.26 -2.07
CA SER A 467 -8.20 13.92 -3.17
C SER A 467 -9.69 13.93 -2.78
N TRP A 468 -10.54 13.94 -3.81
CA TRP A 468 -11.99 13.85 -3.65
C TRP A 468 -12.49 12.49 -3.13
N ILE A 469 -11.69 11.43 -3.26
CA ILE A 469 -12.07 10.08 -2.84
C ILE A 469 -11.36 9.64 -1.55
N ASP A 470 -10.70 10.57 -0.85
CA ASP A 470 -10.03 10.27 0.43
C ASP A 470 -10.98 9.62 1.43
N TRP A 471 -12.24 10.10 1.48
CA TRP A 471 -13.27 9.52 2.32
C TRP A 471 -13.52 8.03 2.01
N ALA A 472 -13.58 7.67 0.72
CA ALA A 472 -13.83 6.28 0.30
C ALA A 472 -12.62 5.41 0.64
N VAL A 473 -11.41 5.92 0.42
CA VAL A 473 -10.16 5.21 0.70
C VAL A 473 -9.96 4.98 2.20
N ILE A 474 -10.26 5.96 3.05
CA ILE A 474 -10.25 5.79 4.50
C ILE A 474 -11.35 4.83 4.93
N LEU A 475 -12.57 4.95 4.39
CA LEU A 475 -13.68 4.05 4.70
C LEU A 475 -13.32 2.58 4.38
N MET A 476 -12.59 2.33 3.29
CA MET A 476 -12.08 0.98 2.94
C MET A 476 -10.92 0.50 3.81
N SER A 477 -10.24 1.41 4.47
CA SER A 477 -9.04 1.13 5.27
C SER A 477 -9.33 0.93 6.76
N VAL A 478 -10.51 1.33 7.24
CA VAL A 478 -10.89 1.26 8.66
C VAL A 478 -11.84 0.08 8.91
N PRO A 479 -11.58 -0.78 9.92
CA PRO A 479 -12.38 -1.99 10.16
C PRO A 479 -13.67 -1.75 10.97
N ARG A 480 -14.06 -0.49 11.19
CA ARG A 480 -15.21 -0.04 11.99
C ARG A 480 -16.06 0.92 11.15
N GLU A 481 -17.33 1.10 11.51
CA GLU A 481 -18.15 2.17 10.94
C GLU A 481 -17.48 3.53 11.17
N VAL A 482 -17.29 4.28 10.08
CA VAL A 482 -16.65 5.60 10.06
C VAL A 482 -17.68 6.67 9.74
N LYS A 483 -17.68 7.73 10.54
CA LYS A 483 -18.47 8.95 10.30
C LYS A 483 -17.56 10.05 9.80
N PHE A 484 -17.84 10.57 8.60
CA PHE A 484 -17.05 11.65 8.01
C PHE A 484 -17.66 13.00 8.34
N VAL A 485 -16.82 13.94 8.78
CA VAL A 485 -17.19 15.35 8.82
C VAL A 485 -16.98 15.94 7.42
N MET A 486 -18.02 16.54 6.83
CA MET A 486 -17.98 17.04 5.45
C MET A 486 -18.71 18.36 5.27
N GLU A 487 -18.27 19.14 4.29
CA GLU A 487 -18.83 20.44 3.99
C GLU A 487 -20.32 20.36 3.62
N LYS A 488 -21.14 21.26 4.19
CA LYS A 488 -22.60 21.27 4.04
C LYS A 488 -23.05 21.46 2.58
N SER A 489 -22.28 22.19 1.78
CA SER A 489 -22.55 22.39 0.35
C SER A 489 -22.49 21.08 -0.44
N ILE A 490 -21.58 20.17 -0.08
CA ILE A 490 -21.46 18.83 -0.65
C ILE A 490 -22.56 17.92 -0.10
N TYR A 491 -22.81 17.99 1.21
CA TYR A 491 -23.83 17.19 1.90
C TYR A 491 -25.26 17.43 1.38
N ASN A 492 -25.59 18.67 1.03
CA ASN A 492 -26.92 19.07 0.59
C ASN A 492 -27.20 18.82 -0.90
N LYS A 493 -26.25 18.27 -1.68
CA LYS A 493 -26.52 17.91 -3.08
C LYS A 493 -27.57 16.81 -3.15
N TRP A 494 -28.69 17.06 -3.84
CA TRP A 494 -29.87 16.18 -3.85
C TRP A 494 -29.53 14.72 -4.22
N TYR A 495 -28.63 14.52 -5.19
CA TYR A 495 -28.22 13.20 -5.66
C TYR A 495 -27.25 12.46 -4.73
N LEU A 496 -26.63 13.16 -3.76
CA LEU A 496 -25.74 12.56 -2.74
C LEU A 496 -26.39 12.47 -1.36
N ASN A 497 -27.37 13.31 -1.05
CA ASN A 497 -27.90 13.49 0.30
C ASN A 497 -28.43 12.17 0.90
N TRP A 498 -29.17 11.39 0.11
CA TRP A 498 -29.72 10.10 0.54
C TRP A 498 -28.60 9.11 0.91
N LEU A 499 -27.53 9.05 0.11
CA LEU A 499 -26.37 8.20 0.33
C LEU A 499 -25.61 8.65 1.59
N LEU A 500 -25.37 9.94 1.74
CA LEU A 500 -24.63 10.53 2.86
C LEU A 500 -25.35 10.40 4.20
N LYS A 501 -26.69 10.48 4.21
CA LYS A 501 -27.52 10.16 5.37
C LYS A 501 -27.36 8.71 5.79
N MET A 502 -27.30 7.80 4.82
CA MET A 502 -27.11 6.37 5.09
C MET A 502 -25.73 6.04 5.69
N PHE A 503 -24.71 6.88 5.45
CA PHE A 503 -23.39 6.80 6.07
C PHE A 503 -23.25 7.57 7.39
N ASN A 504 -24.34 8.15 7.92
CA ASN A 504 -24.30 8.99 9.12
C ASN A 504 -23.24 10.11 9.02
N ALA A 505 -23.04 10.67 7.82
CA ALA A 505 -22.08 11.76 7.61
C ALA A 505 -22.51 13.01 8.38
N ILE A 506 -21.53 13.73 8.92
CA ILE A 506 -21.72 14.90 9.78
C ILE A 506 -21.49 16.16 8.94
N PRO A 507 -22.53 16.94 8.60
CA PRO A 507 -22.36 18.17 7.84
C PRO A 507 -21.72 19.29 8.68
N ILE A 508 -20.83 20.07 8.04
CA ILE A 508 -20.20 21.26 8.62
C ILE A 508 -20.37 22.47 7.70
N SER A 509 -20.84 23.60 8.24
CA SER A 509 -20.90 24.89 7.55
C SER A 509 -19.77 25.77 8.09
N GLY A 510 -18.62 25.76 7.41
CA GLY A 510 -17.40 26.45 7.85
C GLY A 510 -16.73 25.79 9.08
N ALA A 511 -15.41 25.93 9.21
CA ALA A 511 -14.58 25.22 10.19
C ALA A 511 -14.84 25.55 11.69
N SER A 512 -15.93 26.24 12.04
CA SER A 512 -16.16 26.85 13.36
C SER A 512 -17.59 26.75 13.90
N SER A 513 -18.47 25.93 13.31
CA SER A 513 -19.83 25.74 13.83
C SER A 513 -19.83 25.03 15.20
N LYS A 514 -20.23 25.75 16.27
CA LYS A 514 -20.31 25.22 17.65
C LYS A 514 -21.18 23.97 17.74
N SER A 515 -22.30 23.94 17.01
CA SER A 515 -23.21 22.79 16.94
C SER A 515 -22.57 21.55 16.32
N THR A 516 -21.73 21.72 15.29
CA THR A 516 -21.05 20.57 14.66
C THR A 516 -19.98 20.00 15.58
N MET A 517 -19.23 20.84 16.29
CA MET A 517 -18.22 20.38 17.26
C MET A 517 -18.87 19.55 18.39
N GLN A 518 -20.01 20.00 18.92
CA GLN A 518 -20.77 19.28 19.93
C GLN A 518 -21.30 17.93 19.39
N LEU A 519 -21.77 17.89 18.15
CA LEU A 519 -22.22 16.64 17.53
C LEU A 519 -21.07 15.64 17.38
N VAL A 520 -19.90 16.09 16.91
CA VAL A 520 -18.72 15.23 16.79
C VAL A 520 -18.29 14.71 18.17
N ALA A 521 -18.23 15.57 19.19
CA ALA A 521 -17.90 15.17 20.55
C ALA A 521 -18.88 14.11 21.09
N LYS A 522 -20.18 14.31 20.87
CA LYS A 522 -21.23 13.34 21.24
C LYS A 522 -21.06 11.99 20.55
N GLU A 523 -20.70 11.98 19.27
CA GLU A 523 -20.47 10.73 18.52
C GLU A 523 -19.21 10.00 19.00
N LEU A 524 -18.14 10.74 19.34
CA LEU A 524 -16.95 10.17 19.96
C LEU A 524 -17.28 9.57 21.34
N ASP A 525 -18.10 10.24 22.15
CA ASP A 525 -18.53 9.76 23.47
C ASP A 525 -19.43 8.51 23.40
N LYS A 526 -20.20 8.33 22.32
CA LYS A 526 -20.91 7.07 22.02
C LYS A 526 -19.98 5.92 21.63
N GLY A 527 -18.69 6.20 21.46
CA GLY A 527 -17.69 5.23 21.07
C GLY A 527 -17.53 5.08 19.55
N ASN A 528 -17.99 6.03 18.72
CA ASN A 528 -17.87 5.92 17.26
C ASN A 528 -16.50 6.40 16.75
N VAL A 529 -16.16 6.02 15.51
CA VAL A 529 -14.98 6.52 14.80
C VAL A 529 -15.39 7.72 13.95
N VAL A 530 -14.75 8.86 14.16
CA VAL A 530 -14.97 10.08 13.37
C VAL A 530 -13.70 10.45 12.61
N VAL A 531 -13.83 10.73 11.32
CA VAL A 531 -12.73 11.25 10.49
C VAL A 531 -12.91 12.75 10.27
N LEU A 532 -11.83 13.49 10.49
CA LEU A 532 -11.75 14.91 10.24
C LEU A 532 -10.43 15.24 9.53
N PHE A 533 -10.50 16.08 8.50
CA PHE A 533 -9.33 16.58 7.80
C PHE A 533 -8.93 17.95 8.36
N PRO A 534 -7.84 18.05 9.17
CA PRO A 534 -7.44 19.30 9.82
C PRO A 534 -7.02 20.41 8.86
N GLU A 535 -6.66 20.10 7.61
CA GLU A 535 -6.38 21.10 6.55
C GLU A 535 -7.63 21.93 6.18
N GLY A 536 -8.83 21.40 6.44
CA GLY A 536 -10.11 22.04 6.10
C GLY A 536 -10.43 22.08 4.60
N ASN A 537 -9.42 21.97 3.74
CA ASN A 537 -9.54 21.97 2.29
C ASN A 537 -8.71 20.85 1.68
N ILE A 538 -9.09 20.41 0.47
CA ILE A 538 -8.25 19.51 -0.32
C ILE A 538 -6.98 20.27 -0.74
N THR A 539 -5.83 19.70 -0.41
CA THR A 539 -4.49 20.14 -0.79
C THR A 539 -4.42 20.53 -2.27
N ARG A 540 -3.77 21.66 -2.61
CA ARG A 540 -3.62 22.13 -4.01
C ARG A 540 -2.19 22.33 -4.48
N ASN A 541 -1.25 22.50 -3.56
CA ASN A 541 0.18 22.37 -3.82
C ASN A 541 0.67 21.12 -3.07
N GLY A 542 1.60 20.32 -3.60
CA GLY A 542 1.93 18.98 -3.06
C GLY A 542 2.47 18.93 -1.61
N HIS A 543 2.50 20.05 -0.90
CA HIS A 543 2.88 20.18 0.49
C HIS A 543 1.68 20.02 1.43
N LEU A 544 1.96 19.61 2.66
CA LEU A 544 0.96 19.53 3.72
C LEU A 544 0.52 20.95 4.13
N GLY A 545 -0.78 21.24 4.05
CA GLY A 545 -1.32 22.55 4.41
C GLY A 545 -1.30 22.86 5.90
N GLU A 546 -1.79 24.06 6.24
CA GLU A 546 -1.98 24.50 7.62
C GLU A 546 -3.09 23.69 8.32
N PHE A 547 -2.83 23.22 9.55
CA PHE A 547 -3.81 22.48 10.34
C PHE A 547 -4.60 23.43 11.25
N LYS A 548 -5.93 23.36 11.18
CA LYS A 548 -6.83 24.20 11.96
C LYS A 548 -7.10 23.63 13.37
N ARG A 549 -7.29 24.52 14.36
CA ARG A 549 -7.50 24.19 15.79
C ARG A 549 -8.85 23.51 16.12
N GLY A 550 -9.76 23.38 15.17
CA GLY A 550 -11.14 22.90 15.44
C GLY A 550 -11.20 21.54 16.13
N PHE A 551 -10.27 20.63 15.82
CA PHE A 551 -10.23 19.30 16.45
C PHE A 551 -9.83 19.33 17.93
N GLU A 552 -8.97 20.26 18.35
CA GLU A 552 -8.57 20.41 19.75
C GLU A 552 -9.77 20.83 20.61
N LEU A 553 -10.62 21.72 20.08
CA LEU A 553 -11.85 22.17 20.74
C LEU A 553 -12.88 21.03 20.86
N ILE A 554 -12.99 20.18 19.83
CA ILE A 554 -13.84 18.99 19.86
C ILE A 554 -13.40 18.04 20.98
N LEU A 555 -12.10 17.76 21.07
CA LEU A 555 -11.55 16.84 22.07
C LEU A 555 -11.80 17.35 23.50
N LYS A 556 -11.71 18.66 23.75
CA LYS A 556 -12.02 19.27 25.05
C LYS A 556 -13.50 19.11 25.47
N GLN A 557 -14.41 18.92 24.52
CA GLN A 557 -15.85 18.74 24.80
C GLN A 557 -16.25 17.28 25.05
N THR A 558 -15.34 16.32 24.88
CA THR A 558 -15.61 14.89 25.07
C THR A 558 -15.48 14.50 26.55
N ASN A 559 -16.42 13.69 27.05
CA ASN A 559 -16.41 13.20 28.43
C ASN A 559 -15.77 11.82 28.59
N SER A 560 -15.57 11.07 27.50
CA SER A 560 -15.00 9.72 27.50
C SER A 560 -13.49 9.69 27.23
N ASP A 561 -12.84 8.53 27.41
CA ASP A 561 -11.44 8.26 26.99
C ASP A 561 -11.35 8.10 25.47
N VAL A 562 -11.41 9.23 24.75
CA VAL A 562 -11.27 9.27 23.30
C VAL A 562 -9.80 9.12 22.91
N ARG A 563 -9.54 8.30 21.89
CA ARG A 563 -8.22 8.12 21.30
C ARG A 563 -8.09 8.88 19.98
N VAL A 564 -6.93 9.46 19.74
CA VAL A 564 -6.60 10.13 18.48
C VAL A 564 -5.62 9.25 17.71
N VAL A 565 -5.86 9.07 16.42
CA VAL A 565 -5.00 8.30 15.52
C VAL A 565 -4.76 9.13 14.26
N SER A 566 -3.50 9.45 13.97
CA SER A 566 -3.15 10.16 12.74
C SER A 566 -3.11 9.19 11.56
N PHE A 567 -3.39 9.68 10.36
CA PHE A 567 -3.24 8.91 9.13
C PHE A 567 -2.56 9.72 8.03
N TYR A 568 -1.91 9.01 7.10
CA TYR A 568 -1.34 9.58 5.88
C TYR A 568 -1.80 8.79 4.66
N ILE A 569 -2.33 9.50 3.66
CA ILE A 569 -2.78 8.98 2.38
C ILE A 569 -1.74 9.31 1.32
N ARG A 570 -1.28 8.28 0.60
CA ARG A 570 -0.30 8.37 -0.48
C ARG A 570 -0.88 7.80 -1.78
N GLY A 571 -0.44 8.33 -2.92
CA GLY A 571 -0.80 7.86 -4.27
C GLY A 571 -2.03 8.55 -4.86
N LEU A 572 -2.98 9.05 -4.07
CA LEU A 572 -4.14 9.75 -4.63
C LEU A 572 -3.83 11.13 -5.21
N TRP A 573 -2.74 11.79 -4.77
CA TRP A 573 -2.27 13.06 -5.32
C TRP A 573 -1.92 12.98 -6.82
N GLU A 574 -1.35 11.85 -7.24
CA GLU A 574 -0.94 11.57 -8.62
C GLU A 574 -2.09 11.01 -9.48
N SER A 575 -3.30 10.94 -8.92
CA SER A 575 -4.46 10.30 -9.52
C SER A 575 -5.42 11.28 -10.17
N MET A 576 -6.36 10.75 -10.96
CA MET A 576 -7.45 11.52 -11.58
C MET A 576 -8.39 12.21 -10.58
N PHE A 577 -8.32 11.83 -9.28
CA PHE A 577 -9.16 12.38 -8.22
C PHE A 577 -8.49 13.53 -7.46
N SER A 578 -7.22 13.85 -7.75
CA SER A 578 -6.53 14.97 -7.12
C SER A 578 -6.96 16.31 -7.71
N ARG A 579 -6.66 17.38 -6.97
CA ARG A 579 -6.81 18.77 -7.46
C ARG A 579 -5.51 19.33 -8.03
N ALA A 580 -4.45 18.53 -8.12
CA ALA A 580 -3.13 18.98 -8.55
C ALA A 580 -3.16 19.57 -9.97
N ASN A 581 -3.89 18.96 -10.90
CA ASN A 581 -4.04 19.50 -12.26
C ASN A 581 -5.35 18.99 -12.89
N LYS A 582 -6.11 19.88 -13.58
CA LYS A 582 -7.30 19.49 -14.36
C LYS A 582 -6.99 18.40 -15.41
N LYS A 583 -5.75 18.33 -15.89
CA LYS A 583 -5.27 17.37 -16.90
C LYS A 583 -4.80 16.02 -16.33
N LEU A 584 -4.52 15.90 -15.03
CA LEU A 584 -4.22 14.61 -14.36
C LEU A 584 -5.42 13.66 -14.35
N LYS A 585 -6.61 14.12 -14.75
CA LYS A 585 -7.80 13.29 -14.99
C LYS A 585 -7.55 12.11 -15.95
N LYS A 586 -6.55 12.21 -16.84
CA LYS A 586 -6.15 11.16 -17.78
C LYS A 586 -4.89 10.38 -17.37
N SER A 587 -4.31 10.68 -16.20
CA SER A 587 -3.05 10.06 -15.75
C SER A 587 -3.25 8.62 -15.25
N TYR A 588 -2.32 7.74 -15.66
CA TYR A 588 -2.19 6.34 -15.21
C TYR A 588 -0.94 6.12 -14.32
N ARG A 589 -0.30 7.19 -13.86
CA ARG A 589 1.01 7.13 -13.18
C ARG A 589 1.03 6.34 -11.87
N THR A 590 -0.13 6.18 -11.23
CA THR A 590 -0.23 5.49 -9.96
C THR A 590 -1.39 4.50 -9.96
N ASN A 591 -1.09 3.27 -9.56
CA ASN A 591 -2.05 2.18 -9.39
C ASN A 591 -2.11 1.69 -7.94
N THR A 592 -1.41 2.35 -7.02
CA THR A 592 -1.29 1.92 -5.63
C THR A 592 -1.59 3.10 -4.71
N VAL A 593 -2.52 2.88 -3.79
CA VAL A 593 -2.91 3.86 -2.77
C VAL A 593 -2.57 3.30 -1.42
N THR A 594 -1.81 4.04 -0.63
CA THR A 594 -1.39 3.60 0.70
C THR A 594 -2.03 4.47 1.76
N VAL A 595 -2.61 3.84 2.79
CA VAL A 595 -3.08 4.51 4.01
C VAL A 595 -2.29 3.98 5.18
N SER A 596 -1.57 4.86 5.88
CA SER A 596 -0.78 4.50 7.05
C SER A 596 -1.35 5.16 8.30
N PHE A 597 -1.58 4.39 9.37
CA PHE A 597 -2.11 4.86 10.66
C PHE A 597 -1.03 4.89 11.75
N SER A 598 -0.93 5.99 12.51
CA SER A 598 -0.01 6.13 13.64
C SER A 598 -0.46 5.30 14.84
N LYS A 599 0.38 5.22 15.88
CA LYS A 599 -0.03 4.66 17.18
C LYS A 599 -1.09 5.58 17.80
N SER A 600 -2.09 4.99 18.47
CA SER A 600 -3.11 5.78 19.16
C SER A 600 -2.52 6.61 20.30
N MET A 601 -2.89 7.88 20.38
CA MET A 601 -2.54 8.79 21.47
C MET A 601 -3.78 9.18 22.28
N LYS A 602 -3.56 9.64 23.51
CA LYS A 602 -4.63 10.18 24.35
C LYS A 602 -5.02 11.59 23.90
N LYS A 603 -6.28 11.98 24.09
CA LYS A 603 -6.81 13.28 23.65
C LYS A 603 -6.07 14.48 24.26
N GLU A 604 -5.54 14.37 25.47
CA GLU A 604 -4.85 15.48 26.16
C GLU A 604 -3.51 15.84 25.49
N LYS A 605 -2.89 14.89 24.78
CA LYS A 605 -1.63 15.13 24.07
C LYS A 605 -1.85 15.64 22.63
N ALA A 606 -3.06 15.53 22.10
CA ALA A 606 -3.33 15.82 20.69
C ALA A 606 -3.43 17.33 20.43
N ASN A 607 -2.32 17.93 20.02
CA ASN A 607 -2.24 19.33 19.58
C ASN A 607 -1.79 19.43 18.11
N ILE A 608 -1.95 20.60 17.48
CA ILE A 608 -1.58 20.83 16.06
C ILE A 608 -0.16 20.39 15.74
N SER A 609 0.82 20.82 16.52
CA SER A 609 2.25 20.57 16.25
C SER A 609 2.53 19.06 16.24
N LEU A 610 2.05 18.35 17.25
CA LEU A 610 2.26 16.91 17.38
C LEU A 610 1.52 16.11 16.31
N ILE A 611 0.28 16.47 15.95
CA ILE A 611 -0.45 15.79 14.88
C ILE A 611 0.21 16.02 13.52
N LYS A 612 0.66 17.25 13.22
CA LYS A 612 1.41 17.57 11.99
C LYS A 612 2.71 16.75 11.92
N LYS A 613 3.47 16.69 13.02
CA LYS A 613 4.69 15.87 13.14
C LYS A 613 4.42 14.38 12.89
N GLU A 614 3.37 13.82 13.47
CA GLU A 614 2.98 12.42 13.26
C GLU A 614 2.56 12.13 11.80
N VAL A 615 1.81 13.04 11.17
CA VAL A 615 1.44 12.91 9.75
C VAL A 615 2.69 12.93 8.85
N LEU A 616 3.65 13.81 9.13
CA LEU A 616 4.93 13.86 8.40
C LEU A 616 5.76 12.59 8.63
N ALA A 617 5.85 12.09 9.87
CA ALA A 617 6.55 10.84 10.17
C ALA A 617 5.93 9.63 9.43
N LEU A 618 4.60 9.56 9.40
CA LEU A 618 3.87 8.56 8.60
C LEU A 618 4.15 8.69 7.10
N SER A 619 4.34 9.91 6.60
CA SER A 619 4.70 10.13 5.21
C SER A 619 6.03 9.45 4.87
N THR A 620 7.06 9.59 5.71
CA THR A 620 8.38 8.97 5.50
C THR A 620 8.28 7.44 5.44
N ILE A 621 7.49 6.84 6.35
CA ILE A 621 7.24 5.39 6.35
C ILE A 621 6.53 4.97 5.08
N SER A 622 5.48 5.69 4.68
CA SER A 622 4.68 5.38 3.49
C SER A 622 5.49 5.49 2.20
N TRP A 623 6.37 6.49 2.09
CA TRP A 623 7.26 6.68 0.94
C TRP A 623 8.31 5.58 0.86
N LYS A 624 8.99 5.27 1.97
CA LYS A 624 9.96 4.16 2.03
C LYS A 624 9.34 2.83 1.62
N GLN A 625 8.13 2.53 2.10
CA GLN A 625 7.42 1.30 1.74
C GLN A 625 7.04 1.28 0.26
N HIS A 626 6.54 2.39 -0.29
CA HIS A 626 6.24 2.44 -1.73
C HIS A 626 7.48 2.17 -2.58
N ILE A 627 8.58 2.88 -2.33
CA ILE A 627 9.82 2.69 -3.08
C ILE A 627 10.32 1.24 -2.92
N SER A 628 10.18 0.65 -1.73
CA SER A 628 10.50 -0.77 -1.50
C SER A 628 9.64 -1.75 -2.30
N ASN A 629 8.47 -1.35 -2.80
CA ASN A 629 7.60 -2.17 -3.64
C ASN A 629 7.84 -1.99 -5.16
N LEU A 630 8.60 -0.98 -5.59
CA LEU A 630 8.95 -0.76 -7.02
C LEU A 630 10.03 -1.74 -7.52
N GLY A 631 10.36 -1.71 -8.81
CA GLY A 631 11.60 -2.33 -9.31
C GLY A 631 12.84 -1.55 -8.87
N THR A 632 14.02 -2.00 -9.29
CA THR A 632 15.25 -1.18 -9.17
C THR A 632 15.24 -0.05 -10.19
N ILE A 633 16.19 0.88 -10.11
CA ILE A 633 16.26 2.05 -11.00
C ILE A 633 16.35 1.62 -12.47
N SER A 634 17.17 0.61 -12.77
CA SER A 634 17.33 0.09 -14.14
C SER A 634 16.05 -0.58 -14.65
N GLU A 635 15.36 -1.36 -13.81
CA GLU A 635 14.08 -1.97 -14.17
C GLU A 635 12.99 -0.91 -14.42
N THR A 636 12.93 0.10 -13.56
CA THR A 636 11.93 1.17 -13.63
C THR A 636 12.12 2.01 -14.89
N ILE A 637 13.36 2.45 -15.19
CA ILE A 637 13.68 3.16 -16.43
C ILE A 637 13.37 2.28 -17.65
N PHE A 638 13.70 0.99 -17.61
CA PHE A 638 13.43 0.07 -18.72
C PHE A 638 11.93 -0.04 -19.03
N ASP A 639 11.11 -0.27 -18.00
CA ASP A 639 9.66 -0.37 -18.16
C ASP A 639 9.07 0.96 -18.63
N LYS A 640 9.56 2.08 -18.12
CA LYS A 640 9.09 3.41 -18.52
C LYS A 640 9.44 3.74 -19.97
N LEU A 641 10.65 3.43 -20.42
CA LEU A 641 11.04 3.63 -21.83
C LEU A 641 10.20 2.77 -22.79
N LYS A 642 9.84 1.54 -22.38
CA LYS A 642 8.90 0.69 -23.12
C LYS A 642 7.49 1.24 -23.16
N GLU A 643 7.03 1.89 -22.09
CA GLU A 643 5.74 2.59 -22.02
C GLU A 643 5.71 3.81 -22.95
N VAL A 644 6.77 4.64 -22.93
CA VAL A 644 6.91 5.83 -23.80
C VAL A 644 7.00 5.44 -25.29
N SER A 645 7.66 4.31 -25.60
CA SER A 645 7.68 3.68 -26.92
C SER A 645 8.16 4.62 -28.05
N THR A 646 7.26 5.13 -28.89
CA THR A 646 7.59 5.96 -30.07
C THR A 646 7.68 7.44 -29.77
N GLU A 647 7.20 7.89 -28.60
CA GLU A 647 7.27 9.28 -28.19
C GLU A 647 8.71 9.69 -27.83
N MET A 648 9.05 10.95 -28.10
CA MET A 648 10.33 11.54 -27.71
C MET A 648 10.47 11.51 -26.19
N ILE A 649 11.64 11.06 -25.70
CA ILE A 649 12.00 11.11 -24.28
C ILE A 649 13.18 12.04 -24.02
N MET A 650 14.13 12.11 -24.94
CA MET A 650 15.29 12.97 -24.79
C MET A 650 15.75 13.55 -26.12
N ALA A 651 16.12 14.82 -26.10
CA ALA A 651 16.78 15.50 -27.21
C ALA A 651 17.98 16.32 -26.68
N ASP A 652 18.89 16.74 -27.56
CA ASP A 652 19.97 17.64 -27.17
C ASP A 652 20.32 18.67 -28.25
N SER A 653 21.16 19.65 -27.89
CA SER A 653 21.59 20.72 -28.79
C SER A 653 22.49 20.26 -29.95
N THR A 654 22.89 18.98 -30.01
CA THR A 654 23.59 18.43 -31.18
C THR A 654 22.62 18.05 -32.31
N GLY A 655 21.31 18.10 -32.03
CA GLY A 655 20.25 17.70 -32.96
C GLY A 655 19.84 16.23 -32.83
N LEU A 656 20.39 15.49 -31.86
CA LEU A 656 19.98 14.12 -31.59
C LEU A 656 18.63 14.10 -30.86
N GLU A 657 17.69 13.32 -31.37
CA GLU A 657 16.37 13.10 -30.76
C GLU A 657 16.10 11.60 -30.61
N LEU A 658 15.82 11.17 -29.39
CA LEU A 658 15.58 9.78 -29.02
C LEU A 658 14.15 9.61 -28.52
N SER A 659 13.43 8.68 -29.14
CA SER A 659 12.19 8.14 -28.59
C SER A 659 12.47 7.10 -27.51
N GLY A 660 11.47 6.68 -26.73
CA GLY A 660 11.62 5.62 -25.72
C GLY A 660 12.30 4.35 -26.27
N ASN A 661 11.80 3.83 -27.40
CA ASN A 661 12.37 2.68 -28.11
C ASN A 661 13.80 2.96 -28.60
N LYS A 662 14.05 4.12 -29.24
CA LYS A 662 15.39 4.46 -29.74
C LYS A 662 16.41 4.61 -28.61
N PHE A 663 16.03 5.26 -27.50
CA PHE A 663 16.85 5.41 -26.31
C PHE A 663 17.22 4.05 -25.73
N LEU A 664 16.23 3.17 -25.58
CA LEU A 664 16.47 1.82 -25.06
C LEU A 664 17.35 0.99 -26.01
N THR A 665 17.14 1.10 -27.32
CA THR A 665 17.98 0.45 -28.33
C THR A 665 19.44 0.90 -28.21
N VAL A 666 19.72 2.20 -28.16
CA VAL A 666 21.11 2.68 -28.03
C VAL A 666 21.72 2.29 -26.69
N SER A 667 20.95 2.32 -25.60
CA SER A 667 21.42 1.83 -24.30
C SER A 667 21.81 0.35 -24.35
N ILE A 668 21.03 -0.52 -25.01
CA ILE A 668 21.35 -1.95 -25.15
C ILE A 668 22.59 -2.16 -26.01
N LEU A 669 22.72 -1.46 -27.13
CA LEU A 669 23.87 -1.60 -28.04
C LEU A 669 25.17 -1.22 -27.34
N PHE A 670 25.20 -0.05 -26.70
CA PHE A 670 26.38 0.40 -25.96
C PHE A 670 26.64 -0.48 -24.73
N LYS A 671 25.60 -0.94 -24.02
CA LYS A 671 25.74 -1.90 -22.92
C LYS A 671 26.46 -3.16 -23.37
N ASN A 672 26.03 -3.76 -24.49
CA ASN A 672 26.60 -5.03 -24.98
C ASN A 672 28.07 -4.89 -25.42
N LEU A 673 28.47 -3.73 -25.94
CA LEU A 673 29.86 -3.45 -26.30
C LEU A 673 30.71 -3.14 -25.06
N LEU A 674 30.20 -2.29 -24.16
CA LEU A 674 30.89 -1.93 -22.91
C LEU A 674 31.10 -3.15 -22.02
N GLU A 675 30.13 -4.05 -21.92
CA GLU A 675 30.23 -5.26 -21.08
C GLU A 675 31.42 -6.16 -21.43
N LYS A 676 31.89 -6.13 -22.67
CA LYS A 676 33.07 -6.87 -23.12
C LYS A 676 34.40 -6.20 -22.76
N LYS A 677 34.39 -4.89 -22.53
CA LYS A 677 35.62 -4.07 -22.42
C LYS A 677 35.84 -3.49 -21.02
N VAL A 678 34.78 -3.10 -20.30
CA VAL A 678 34.93 -2.43 -19.01
C VAL A 678 35.40 -3.39 -17.91
N LYS A 679 36.29 -2.91 -17.05
CA LYS A 679 36.86 -3.67 -15.93
C LYS A 679 36.40 -3.07 -14.59
N GLY A 680 36.16 -3.92 -13.60
CA GLY A 680 35.76 -3.50 -12.25
C GLY A 680 34.27 -3.19 -12.09
N GLN A 681 33.86 -2.87 -10.86
CA GLN A 681 32.46 -2.58 -10.50
C GLN A 681 32.09 -1.11 -10.71
N ASN A 682 33.05 -0.20 -10.47
CA ASN A 682 32.84 1.25 -10.53
C ASN A 682 33.43 1.79 -11.84
N ILE A 683 32.57 2.40 -12.67
CA ILE A 683 32.94 2.90 -14.00
C ILE A 683 32.95 4.42 -13.99
N GLY A 684 34.10 5.01 -14.30
CA GLY A 684 34.26 6.46 -14.41
C GLY A 684 33.62 7.00 -15.69
N LEU A 685 32.93 8.12 -15.61
CA LEU A 685 32.29 8.77 -16.76
C LEU A 685 32.80 10.21 -16.90
N LEU A 686 33.28 10.54 -18.10
CA LEU A 686 33.71 11.88 -18.52
C LEU A 686 32.92 12.29 -19.77
N ILE A 687 31.63 12.53 -19.58
CA ILE A 687 30.66 12.83 -20.63
C ILE A 687 29.81 14.01 -20.16
N PRO A 688 29.46 14.98 -21.01
CA PRO A 688 28.65 16.13 -20.62
C PRO A 688 27.15 15.81 -20.68
N SER A 689 26.33 16.76 -20.21
CA SER A 689 24.86 16.70 -20.24
C SER A 689 24.33 16.69 -21.68
N THR A 690 24.06 15.48 -22.19
CA THR A 690 23.66 15.18 -23.58
C THR A 690 22.80 13.92 -23.60
N CYS A 691 22.19 13.59 -24.74
CA CYS A 691 21.54 12.28 -24.93
C CYS A 691 22.54 11.13 -24.68
N ALA A 692 23.80 11.29 -25.10
CA ALA A 692 24.86 10.31 -24.86
C ALA A 692 25.20 10.14 -23.38
N GLY A 693 25.33 11.24 -22.63
CA GLY A 693 25.54 11.18 -21.18
C GLY A 693 24.44 10.39 -20.47
N ALA A 694 23.19 10.56 -20.89
CA ALA A 694 22.04 9.85 -20.33
C ALA A 694 22.01 8.35 -20.67
N PHE A 695 22.11 8.00 -21.96
CA PHE A 695 22.00 6.58 -22.35
C PHE A 695 23.20 5.76 -21.89
N ILE A 696 24.39 6.35 -21.73
CA ILE A 696 25.57 5.68 -21.18
C ILE A 696 25.42 5.45 -19.68
N ASN A 697 24.97 6.45 -18.91
CA ASN A 697 24.64 6.23 -17.49
C ASN A 697 23.63 5.08 -17.35
N ASN A 698 22.58 5.06 -18.20
CA ASN A 698 21.63 3.95 -18.23
C ASN A 698 22.28 2.60 -18.61
N SER A 699 23.16 2.55 -19.62
CA SER A 699 23.89 1.33 -20.00
C SER A 699 24.70 0.76 -18.84
N ILE A 700 25.39 1.61 -18.05
CA ILE A 700 26.14 1.16 -16.86
C ILE A 700 25.20 0.54 -15.81
N LEU A 701 24.05 1.16 -15.56
CA LEU A 701 23.05 0.62 -14.64
C LEU A 701 22.48 -0.72 -15.11
N MET A 702 22.24 -0.89 -16.41
CA MET A 702 21.78 -2.15 -17.00
C MET A 702 22.77 -3.30 -16.82
N MET A 703 24.08 -2.98 -16.73
CA MET A 703 25.15 -3.94 -16.45
C MET A 703 25.26 -4.32 -14.96
N GLY A 704 24.45 -3.69 -14.10
CA GLY A 704 24.55 -3.83 -12.64
C GLY A 704 25.85 -3.25 -12.07
N LYS A 705 26.39 -2.21 -12.71
CA LYS A 705 27.62 -1.52 -12.31
C LYS A 705 27.30 -0.14 -11.72
N THR A 706 28.28 0.42 -11.01
CA THR A 706 28.17 1.74 -10.37
C THR A 706 28.67 2.83 -11.33
N ALA A 707 27.87 3.85 -11.59
CA ALA A 707 28.29 5.02 -12.33
C ALA A 707 29.06 6.00 -11.43
N VAL A 708 30.25 6.43 -11.86
CA VAL A 708 31.07 7.44 -11.18
C VAL A 708 31.25 8.62 -12.12
N ASN A 709 30.35 9.59 -12.06
CA ASN A 709 30.45 10.78 -12.92
C ASN A 709 31.52 11.72 -12.35
N LEU A 710 32.63 11.87 -13.08
CA LEU A 710 33.81 12.59 -12.63
C LEU A 710 33.67 14.09 -12.87
N ASN A 711 34.01 14.90 -11.86
CA ASN A 711 33.94 16.35 -11.94
C ASN A 711 35.11 16.91 -12.77
N TYR A 712 34.90 17.04 -14.07
CA TYR A 712 35.89 17.58 -15.00
C TYR A 712 36.20 19.07 -14.81
N THR A 713 35.56 19.78 -13.88
CA THR A 713 35.95 21.15 -13.50
C THR A 713 36.80 21.17 -12.21
N SER A 714 37.05 20.02 -11.59
CA SER A 714 37.99 19.90 -10.48
C SER A 714 39.43 19.86 -10.98
N GLU A 715 40.37 20.17 -10.09
CA GLU A 715 41.79 19.96 -10.33
C GLU A 715 42.09 18.50 -10.67
N VAL A 716 43.06 18.29 -11.56
CA VAL A 716 43.41 16.96 -12.09
C VAL A 716 43.86 16.01 -10.97
N GLU A 717 44.57 16.52 -9.95
CA GLU A 717 44.99 15.68 -8.82
C GLU A 717 43.80 15.22 -7.97
N SER A 718 42.79 16.08 -7.79
CA SER A 718 41.53 15.70 -7.14
C SER A 718 40.80 14.60 -7.93
N LEU A 719 40.83 14.67 -9.27
CA LEU A 719 40.28 13.62 -10.13
C LEU A 719 41.04 12.29 -10.00
N LYS A 720 42.37 12.34 -9.95
CA LYS A 720 43.21 11.14 -9.72
C LYS A 720 42.90 10.50 -8.38
N GLN A 721 42.73 11.30 -7.32
CA GLN A 721 42.33 10.80 -6.00
C GLN A 721 40.94 10.19 -6.00
N ALA A 722 39.98 10.81 -6.69
CA ALA A 722 38.62 10.27 -6.85
C ALA A 722 38.63 8.91 -7.56
N VAL A 723 39.38 8.78 -8.66
CA VAL A 723 39.56 7.52 -9.41
C VAL A 723 40.18 6.43 -8.54
N LYS A 724 41.25 6.75 -7.79
CA LYS A 724 41.89 5.81 -6.86
C LYS A 724 40.94 5.37 -5.74
N LYS A 725 40.25 6.32 -5.09
CA LYS A 725 39.34 6.03 -3.97
C LYS A 725 38.13 5.21 -4.39
N ALA A 726 37.58 5.49 -5.58
CA ALA A 726 36.50 4.72 -6.18
C ALA A 726 36.94 3.45 -6.89
N GLU A 727 38.23 3.12 -6.90
CA GLU A 727 38.77 1.93 -7.57
C GLU A 727 38.33 1.83 -9.05
N VAL A 728 38.24 2.99 -9.71
CA VAL A 728 37.87 3.06 -11.12
C VAL A 728 39.02 2.52 -11.95
N LYS A 729 38.77 1.43 -12.70
CA LYS A 729 39.74 0.83 -13.63
C LYS A 729 39.51 1.23 -15.08
N THR A 730 38.30 1.66 -15.40
CA THR A 730 37.89 2.05 -16.75
C THR A 730 37.13 3.37 -16.71
N ILE A 731 37.51 4.30 -17.58
CA ILE A 731 36.77 5.53 -17.85
C ILE A 731 36.12 5.46 -19.23
N VAL A 732 34.84 5.79 -19.31
CA VAL A 732 34.13 6.01 -20.57
C VAL A 732 34.05 7.51 -20.83
N ALA A 733 34.56 7.94 -21.98
CA ALA A 733 34.68 9.37 -22.33
C ALA A 733 34.18 9.64 -23.77
N SER A 734 33.81 10.89 -24.05
CA SER A 734 33.66 11.35 -25.44
C SER A 734 34.93 12.05 -25.89
N LEU A 735 35.51 11.61 -27.00
CA LEU A 735 36.75 12.19 -27.55
C LEU A 735 36.56 13.70 -27.83
N LYS A 736 35.45 14.05 -28.46
CA LYS A 736 35.09 15.45 -28.75
C LYS A 736 34.99 16.30 -27.49
N PHE A 737 34.51 15.70 -26.40
CA PHE A 737 34.37 16.41 -25.14
C PHE A 737 35.73 16.63 -24.46
N VAL A 738 36.61 15.62 -24.49
CA VAL A 738 37.99 15.74 -23.98
C VAL A 738 38.77 16.81 -24.75
N GLU A 739 38.67 16.84 -26.07
CA GLU A 739 39.27 17.89 -26.90
C GLU A 739 38.73 19.29 -26.55
N LYS A 740 37.41 19.40 -26.30
CA LYS A 740 36.78 20.65 -25.86
C LYS A 740 37.24 21.09 -24.47
N LEU A 741 37.52 20.16 -23.55
CA LEU A 741 38.10 20.49 -22.25
C LEU A 741 39.51 21.04 -22.41
N LYS A 742 40.32 20.38 -23.24
CA LYS A 742 41.70 20.82 -23.54
C LYS A 742 41.72 22.21 -24.16
N SER A 743 40.81 22.52 -25.09
CA SER A 743 40.71 23.87 -25.67
C SER A 743 40.24 24.94 -24.68
N LYS A 744 39.57 24.55 -23.59
CA LYS A 744 39.22 25.42 -22.45
C LYS A 744 40.31 25.49 -21.37
N GLY A 745 41.51 24.94 -21.63
CA GLY A 745 42.63 24.95 -20.69
C GLY A 745 42.58 23.88 -19.60
N ILE A 746 41.67 22.90 -19.71
CA ILE A 746 41.54 21.78 -18.75
C ILE A 746 42.19 20.53 -19.36
N ASP A 747 43.45 20.28 -19.02
CA ASP A 747 44.19 19.10 -19.49
C ASP A 747 44.07 17.92 -18.51
N ILE A 748 43.28 16.93 -18.88
CA ILE A 748 43.05 15.69 -18.11
C ILE A 748 43.87 14.51 -18.61
N SER A 749 44.82 14.70 -19.53
CA SER A 749 45.57 13.61 -20.17
C SER A 749 46.29 12.73 -19.14
N SER A 750 46.89 13.33 -18.11
CA SER A 750 47.58 12.58 -17.05
C SER A 750 46.67 11.72 -16.15
N LEU A 751 45.35 11.89 -16.22
CA LEU A 751 44.38 11.01 -15.57
C LEU A 751 44.27 9.67 -16.30
N PHE A 752 44.42 9.69 -17.62
CA PHE A 752 44.24 8.53 -18.49
C PHE A 752 45.38 7.52 -18.36
N ASP A 753 46.55 7.95 -17.87
CA ASP A 753 47.67 7.04 -17.57
C ASP A 753 47.35 6.04 -16.44
N LEU A 754 46.35 6.33 -15.60
CA LEU A 754 45.97 5.51 -14.46
C LEU A 754 44.92 4.44 -14.76
N VAL A 755 44.24 4.53 -15.91
CA VAL A 755 43.00 3.79 -16.20
C VAL A 755 42.87 3.48 -17.68
N GLU A 756 42.10 2.43 -18.01
CA GLU A 756 41.74 2.18 -19.40
C GLU A 756 40.65 3.15 -19.85
N VAL A 757 40.88 3.86 -20.96
CA VAL A 757 39.90 4.82 -21.52
C VAL A 757 39.20 4.22 -22.72
N ILE A 758 37.87 4.27 -22.71
CA ILE A 758 37.03 3.84 -23.82
C ILE A 758 36.28 5.05 -24.37
N TYR A 759 36.52 5.36 -25.64
CA TYR A 759 35.84 6.45 -26.33
C TYR A 759 34.52 6.00 -26.95
N LEU A 760 33.46 6.80 -26.75
CA LEU A 760 32.13 6.53 -27.31
C LEU A 760 32.12 6.49 -28.84
N GLU A 761 32.93 7.33 -29.47
CA GLU A 761 33.07 7.43 -30.91
C GLU A 761 33.63 6.14 -31.52
N ASP A 762 34.52 5.44 -30.82
CA ASP A 762 35.07 4.16 -31.28
C ASP A 762 34.06 3.03 -31.12
N LEU A 763 33.35 2.98 -29.99
CA LEU A 763 32.25 2.02 -29.80
C LEU A 763 31.16 2.20 -30.87
N LYS A 764 30.85 3.44 -31.26
CA LYS A 764 29.87 3.72 -32.31
C LYS A 764 30.26 3.11 -33.66
N LYS A 765 31.56 3.05 -33.99
CA LYS A 765 32.05 2.45 -35.25
C LYS A 765 31.84 0.93 -35.28
N GLU A 766 31.81 0.27 -34.12
CA GLU A 766 31.59 -1.18 -34.00
C GLU A 766 30.11 -1.58 -34.16
N ILE A 767 29.17 -0.62 -34.11
CA ILE A 767 27.74 -0.90 -34.23
C ILE A 767 27.35 -1.06 -35.70
N THR A 768 27.00 -2.29 -36.11
CA THR A 768 26.50 -2.57 -37.45
C THR A 768 25.03 -2.15 -37.61
N LYS A 769 24.62 -1.74 -38.82
CA LYS A 769 23.21 -1.40 -39.11
C LYS A 769 22.26 -2.57 -38.83
N SER A 770 22.69 -3.81 -39.11
CA SER A 770 21.91 -5.02 -38.85
C SER A 770 21.68 -5.23 -37.35
N SER A 771 22.73 -5.12 -36.52
CA SER A 771 22.58 -5.23 -35.06
C SER A 771 21.68 -4.14 -34.48
N GLY A 772 21.79 -2.91 -34.99
CA GLY A 772 20.93 -1.80 -34.61
C GLY A 772 19.46 -2.05 -34.96
N LEU A 773 19.17 -2.51 -36.18
CA LEU A 773 17.82 -2.81 -36.61
C LEU A 773 17.22 -3.99 -35.84
N LEU A 774 17.95 -5.08 -35.66
CA LEU A 774 17.49 -6.25 -34.89
C LEU A 774 17.18 -5.88 -33.44
N THR A 775 18.04 -5.07 -32.80
CA THR A 775 17.82 -4.59 -31.43
C THR A 775 16.61 -3.65 -31.36
N LEU A 776 16.39 -2.82 -32.36
CA LEU A 776 15.20 -1.96 -32.42
C LEU A 776 13.91 -2.79 -32.58
N LEU A 777 13.93 -3.80 -33.45
CA LEU A 777 12.80 -4.72 -33.65
C LEU A 777 12.51 -5.51 -32.36
N SER A 778 13.55 -6.03 -31.69
CA SER A 778 13.38 -6.74 -30.43
C SER A 778 12.79 -5.83 -29.35
N VAL A 779 13.31 -4.61 -29.20
CA VAL A 779 12.77 -3.61 -28.28
C VAL A 779 11.32 -3.27 -28.61
N LYS A 780 10.96 -3.11 -29.88
CA LYS A 780 9.60 -2.72 -30.28
C LYS A 780 8.58 -3.83 -30.00
N PHE A 781 8.89 -5.06 -30.39
CA PHE A 781 7.91 -6.15 -30.45
C PHE A 781 7.94 -7.10 -29.25
N LEU A 782 9.07 -7.29 -28.56
CA LEU A 782 9.12 -8.20 -27.42
C LEU A 782 8.54 -7.56 -26.14
N PRO A 783 7.84 -8.35 -25.31
CA PRO A 783 7.40 -7.93 -23.98
C PRO A 783 8.57 -7.54 -23.06
N SER A 784 8.35 -6.55 -22.18
CA SER A 784 9.38 -6.06 -21.25
C SER A 784 9.97 -7.17 -20.36
N PHE A 785 9.15 -8.10 -19.85
CA PHE A 785 9.63 -9.16 -18.96
C PHE A 785 10.67 -10.09 -19.61
N ILE A 786 10.58 -10.31 -20.93
CA ILE A 786 11.57 -11.11 -21.69
C ILE A 786 12.85 -10.29 -21.87
N LEU A 787 12.72 -9.06 -22.36
CA LEU A 787 13.87 -8.19 -22.63
C LEU A 787 14.67 -7.89 -21.35
N LYS A 788 14.00 -7.65 -20.22
CA LYS A 788 14.67 -7.45 -18.93
C LYS A 788 15.48 -8.67 -18.52
N SER A 789 14.96 -9.89 -18.72
CA SER A 789 15.70 -11.12 -18.41
C SER A 789 16.94 -11.31 -19.28
N ILE A 790 16.99 -10.72 -20.47
CA ILE A 790 18.12 -10.82 -21.40
C ILE A 790 19.14 -9.70 -21.15
N HIS A 791 18.67 -8.47 -20.96
CA HIS A 791 19.53 -7.28 -21.01
C HIS A 791 19.86 -6.67 -19.65
N LEU A 792 19.09 -6.96 -18.59
CA LEU A 792 19.34 -6.43 -17.26
C LEU A 792 20.05 -7.45 -16.37
N LYS A 793 21.12 -6.99 -15.72
CA LYS A 793 21.72 -7.73 -14.60
C LYS A 793 20.91 -7.46 -13.32
N LYS A 794 20.60 -8.51 -12.57
CA LYS A 794 19.90 -8.38 -11.28
C LYS A 794 20.80 -7.70 -10.25
N ILE A 795 20.28 -6.64 -9.63
CA ILE A 795 20.88 -5.92 -8.51
C ILE A 795 19.88 -5.84 -7.35
N LYS A 796 20.36 -5.57 -6.14
CA LYS A 796 19.52 -5.27 -4.99
C LYS A 796 19.22 -3.77 -4.92
N LYS A 797 18.24 -3.41 -4.10
CA LYS A 797 17.78 -2.01 -3.94
C LYS A 797 18.76 -1.12 -3.17
N ASP A 798 19.50 -1.72 -2.26
CA ASP A 798 20.52 -1.09 -1.42
C ASP A 798 21.93 -1.11 -2.04
N ASP A 799 22.05 -1.66 -3.26
CA ASP A 799 23.29 -1.58 -4.03
C ASP A 799 23.56 -0.12 -4.43
N THR A 800 24.83 0.29 -4.32
CA THR A 800 25.30 1.60 -4.75
C THR A 800 25.25 1.66 -6.28
N VAL A 801 24.47 2.59 -6.83
CA VAL A 801 24.30 2.75 -8.29
C VAL A 801 25.02 3.98 -8.82
N LEU A 802 25.27 4.96 -7.96
CA LEU A 802 25.89 6.22 -8.30
C LEU A 802 26.85 6.64 -7.18
N ILE A 803 28.07 7.03 -7.56
CA ILE A 803 29.04 7.68 -6.68
C ILE A 803 29.31 9.06 -7.24
N LEU A 804 29.11 10.09 -6.42
CA LEU A 804 29.42 11.48 -6.76
C LEU A 804 30.47 12.02 -5.81
N PHE A 805 31.42 12.78 -6.34
CA PHE A 805 32.47 13.39 -5.53
C PHE A 805 32.15 14.83 -5.19
N SER A 806 32.34 15.19 -3.92
CA SER A 806 32.31 16.56 -3.43
C SER A 806 33.71 17.02 -3.04
N SER A 807 33.97 18.33 -3.18
CA SER A 807 35.20 18.98 -2.69
C SER A 807 35.19 18.95 -1.16
N GLY A 808 35.99 18.07 -0.55
CA GLY A 808 36.09 17.97 0.90
C GLY A 808 36.78 19.20 1.51
N SER A 809 36.36 19.61 2.71
CA SER A 809 37.02 20.65 3.52
C SER A 809 38.50 20.37 3.82
N GLU A 810 38.89 19.09 3.77
CA GLU A 810 40.26 18.61 4.02
C GLU A 810 41.13 18.50 2.75
N GLY A 811 40.63 18.91 1.58
CA GLY A 811 41.35 18.84 0.30
C GLY A 811 41.24 17.49 -0.43
N THR A 812 40.97 16.38 0.27
CA THR A 812 40.66 15.09 -0.36
C THR A 812 39.18 15.00 -0.75
N PRO A 813 38.84 14.53 -1.97
CA PRO A 813 37.45 14.47 -2.42
C PRO A 813 36.68 13.36 -1.69
N LYS A 814 35.46 13.68 -1.26
CA LYS A 814 34.56 12.74 -0.56
C LYS A 814 33.62 12.11 -1.57
N GLY A 815 33.61 10.78 -1.68
CA GLY A 815 32.67 10.05 -2.53
C GLY A 815 31.38 9.78 -1.75
N ILE A 816 30.24 10.22 -2.29
CA ILE A 816 28.91 9.99 -1.73
C ILE A 816 28.30 8.77 -2.42
N GLU A 817 27.92 7.76 -1.65
CA GLU A 817 27.28 6.55 -2.17
C GLU A 817 25.75 6.69 -2.19
N LEU A 818 25.17 6.59 -3.39
CA LEU A 818 23.73 6.67 -3.61
C LEU A 818 23.20 5.33 -4.11
N SER A 819 22.19 4.82 -3.40
CA SER A 819 21.51 3.58 -3.76
C SER A 819 20.43 3.76 -4.82
N SER A 820 19.98 2.66 -5.41
CA SER A 820 18.83 2.65 -6.33
C SER A 820 17.60 3.32 -5.70
N ASP A 821 17.31 3.01 -4.44
CA ASP A 821 16.14 3.55 -3.72
C ASP A 821 16.27 5.05 -3.44
N ASN A 822 17.49 5.56 -3.20
CA ASN A 822 17.69 7.00 -2.98
C ASN A 822 17.34 7.81 -4.24
N VAL A 823 17.83 7.37 -5.39
CA VAL A 823 17.61 8.06 -6.68
C VAL A 823 16.14 7.96 -7.12
N LEU A 824 15.54 6.77 -7.01
CA LEU A 824 14.12 6.57 -7.31
C LEU A 824 13.23 7.41 -6.40
N GLY A 825 13.50 7.35 -5.08
CA GLY A 825 12.75 8.09 -4.07
C GLY A 825 12.77 9.59 -4.32
N ASN A 826 13.94 10.19 -4.49
CA ASN A 826 14.04 11.63 -4.69
C ASN A 826 13.44 12.09 -6.03
N SER A 827 13.63 11.31 -7.10
CA SER A 827 13.03 11.60 -8.41
C SER A 827 11.50 11.69 -8.33
N GLN A 828 10.85 10.70 -7.69
CA GLN A 828 9.40 10.71 -7.49
C GLN A 828 8.92 11.84 -6.57
N GLN A 829 9.65 12.11 -5.48
CA GLN A 829 9.34 13.21 -4.57
C GLN A 829 9.33 14.56 -5.31
N ILE A 830 10.34 14.82 -6.15
CA ILE A 830 10.44 16.06 -6.94
C ILE A 830 9.32 16.13 -7.98
N ALA A 831 9.08 15.06 -8.73
CA ALA A 831 8.05 15.03 -9.77
C ALA A 831 6.65 15.31 -9.19
N ASN A 832 6.38 14.77 -8.00
CA ASN A 832 5.14 14.97 -7.25
C ASN A 832 4.96 16.43 -6.81
N VAL A 833 6.01 17.04 -6.25
CA VAL A 833 6.01 18.41 -5.72
C VAL A 833 5.94 19.47 -6.81
N LEU A 834 6.68 19.29 -7.91
CA LEU A 834 6.65 20.18 -9.07
C LEU A 834 5.40 19.97 -9.95
N ASN A 835 4.56 18.99 -9.61
CA ASN A 835 3.34 18.64 -10.33
C ASN A 835 3.61 18.44 -11.83
N VAL A 836 4.65 17.66 -12.13
CA VAL A 836 5.09 17.40 -13.50
C VAL A 836 4.02 16.58 -14.22
N ASN A 837 3.74 16.89 -15.48
CA ASN A 837 2.80 16.16 -16.33
C ASN A 837 3.44 15.74 -17.68
N ASP A 838 2.73 14.97 -18.52
CA ASP A 838 3.31 14.38 -19.74
C ASP A 838 3.58 15.41 -20.86
N GLU A 839 3.06 16.65 -20.72
CA GLU A 839 3.37 17.77 -21.61
C GLU A 839 4.61 18.55 -21.16
N ASP A 840 5.13 18.29 -19.95
CA ASP A 840 6.32 18.98 -19.46
C ASP A 840 7.60 18.48 -20.15
N ILE A 841 8.51 19.43 -20.35
CA ILE A 841 9.83 19.18 -20.91
C ILE A 841 10.85 19.87 -20.02
N PHE A 842 11.70 19.07 -19.37
CA PHE A 842 12.81 19.55 -18.56
C PHE A 842 13.95 20.08 -19.43
N VAL A 843 14.61 21.13 -18.96
CA VAL A 843 15.86 21.62 -19.53
C VAL A 843 17.03 21.02 -18.77
N GLY A 844 17.83 20.18 -19.44
CA GLY A 844 19.03 19.54 -18.89
C GLY A 844 20.31 20.28 -19.24
N SER A 845 20.54 21.42 -18.59
CA SER A 845 21.80 22.18 -18.74
C SER A 845 22.80 21.93 -17.61
N LEU A 846 22.34 21.43 -16.47
CA LEU A 846 23.17 21.21 -15.30
C LEU A 846 24.14 20.05 -15.52
N PRO A 847 25.40 20.14 -15.05
CA PRO A 847 26.38 19.06 -15.25
C PRO A 847 25.99 17.75 -14.54
N ILE A 848 26.07 16.62 -15.27
CA ILE A 848 25.72 15.28 -14.75
C ILE A 848 26.74 14.67 -13.78
N PHE A 849 27.85 15.35 -13.48
CA PHE A 849 28.74 14.97 -12.37
C PHE A 849 28.29 15.57 -11.02
N HIS A 850 27.25 16.41 -11.03
CA HIS A 850 26.58 16.87 -9.83
C HIS A 850 25.21 16.20 -9.69
N ALA A 851 24.81 15.93 -8.43
CA ALA A 851 23.52 15.32 -8.11
C ALA A 851 22.34 16.08 -8.72
N PHE A 852 22.43 17.42 -8.80
CA PHE A 852 21.39 18.26 -9.38
C PHE A 852 21.18 17.99 -10.87
N GLY A 853 22.25 17.79 -11.66
CA GLY A 853 22.12 17.45 -13.07
C GLY A 853 21.75 15.99 -13.32
N ILE A 854 22.43 15.05 -12.67
CA ILE A 854 22.19 13.61 -12.94
C ILE A 854 20.83 13.14 -12.42
N VAL A 855 20.39 13.57 -11.24
CA VAL A 855 19.10 13.12 -10.73
C VAL A 855 17.96 13.92 -11.35
N VAL A 856 17.99 15.25 -11.28
CA VAL A 856 16.81 16.07 -11.63
C VAL A 856 16.62 16.21 -13.13
N THR A 857 17.71 16.31 -13.90
CA THR A 857 17.60 16.53 -15.36
C THR A 857 17.93 15.31 -16.21
N THR A 858 18.32 14.19 -15.60
CA THR A 858 18.62 12.94 -16.35
C THR A 858 17.77 11.77 -15.86
N PHE A 859 17.92 11.33 -14.61
CA PHE A 859 17.20 10.16 -14.13
C PHE A 859 15.72 10.41 -13.87
N LEU A 860 15.33 11.54 -13.27
CA LEU A 860 13.92 11.86 -13.03
C LEU A 860 13.08 11.82 -14.33
N PRO A 861 13.49 12.50 -15.43
CA PRO A 861 12.78 12.38 -16.70
C PRO A 861 12.65 10.92 -17.19
N LEU A 862 13.70 10.10 -17.06
CA LEU A 862 13.68 8.71 -17.50
C LEU A 862 12.83 7.79 -16.61
N ILE A 863 12.80 8.04 -15.29
CA ILE A 863 12.01 7.28 -14.31
C ILE A 863 10.52 7.58 -14.48
N GLU A 864 10.18 8.85 -14.68
CA GLU A 864 8.79 9.32 -14.77
C GLU A 864 8.23 9.27 -16.21
N GLY A 865 9.09 9.16 -17.22
CA GLY A 865 8.70 9.19 -18.64
C GLY A 865 8.45 10.60 -19.16
N ILE A 866 9.14 11.59 -18.60
CA ILE A 866 9.02 13.00 -18.93
C ILE A 866 10.12 13.38 -19.91
N LYS A 867 9.80 14.27 -20.83
CA LYS A 867 10.73 14.73 -21.86
C LYS A 867 11.85 15.57 -21.26
N CYS A 868 13.06 15.43 -21.77
CA CYS A 868 14.19 16.29 -21.41
C CYS A 868 14.95 16.78 -22.65
N VAL A 869 15.29 18.06 -22.70
CA VAL A 869 16.15 18.66 -23.73
C VAL A 869 17.46 19.10 -23.09
N ALA A 870 18.56 18.48 -23.47
CA ALA A 870 19.86 18.67 -22.84
C ALA A 870 20.76 19.65 -23.62
N HIS A 871 21.51 20.45 -22.87
CA HIS A 871 22.53 21.34 -23.40
C HIS A 871 23.82 21.16 -22.60
N PRO A 872 24.96 20.83 -23.23
CA PRO A 872 26.16 20.42 -22.50
C PRO A 872 26.87 21.56 -21.76
N ASP A 873 26.66 22.81 -22.16
CA ASP A 873 27.34 23.97 -21.59
C ASP A 873 26.34 24.91 -20.89
N PRO A 874 26.21 24.88 -19.56
CA PRO A 874 25.26 25.75 -18.85
C PRO A 874 25.58 27.24 -18.96
N THR A 875 26.78 27.61 -19.43
CA THR A 875 27.20 29.01 -19.59
C THR A 875 26.77 29.61 -20.93
N ASP A 876 26.41 28.78 -21.92
CA ASP A 876 25.90 29.23 -23.22
C ASP A 876 24.40 29.55 -23.14
N GLY A 877 24.09 30.73 -22.62
CA GLY A 877 22.71 31.21 -22.48
C GLY A 877 21.95 31.32 -23.81
N LEU A 878 22.63 31.62 -24.93
CA LEU A 878 21.99 31.75 -26.23
C LEU A 878 21.65 30.37 -26.80
N GLY A 879 22.57 29.41 -26.74
CA GLY A 879 22.32 28.02 -27.12
C GLY A 879 21.16 27.43 -26.32
N LEU A 880 21.14 27.68 -25.01
CA LEU A 880 20.05 27.27 -24.14
C LEU A 880 18.71 27.92 -24.52
N GLY A 881 18.69 29.23 -24.76
CA GLY A 881 17.48 29.95 -25.19
C GLY A 881 16.91 29.43 -26.51
N LYS A 882 17.77 29.16 -27.50
CA LYS A 882 17.36 28.53 -28.76
C LYS A 882 16.76 27.14 -28.53
N LEU A 883 17.36 26.34 -27.66
CA LEU A 883 16.87 25.00 -27.33
C LEU A 883 15.50 25.05 -26.65
N ILE A 884 15.33 25.91 -25.64
CA ILE A 884 14.07 26.11 -24.93
C ILE A 884 12.96 26.54 -25.89
N HIS A 885 13.25 27.51 -26.76
CA HIS A 885 12.29 27.98 -27.74
C HIS A 885 11.90 26.90 -28.76
N LYS A 886 12.87 26.15 -29.29
CA LYS A 886 12.65 25.09 -30.29
C LYS A 886 11.74 23.99 -29.77
N TYR A 887 12.00 23.50 -28.56
CA TYR A 887 11.26 22.39 -27.98
C TYR A 887 10.11 22.83 -27.07
N LYS A 888 9.91 24.14 -26.88
CA LYS A 888 8.95 24.72 -25.93
C LYS A 888 9.12 24.14 -24.52
N ALA A 889 10.36 24.10 -24.05
CA ALA A 889 10.66 23.54 -22.73
C ALA A 889 9.92 24.32 -21.62
N THR A 890 9.50 23.61 -20.57
CA THR A 890 8.55 24.14 -19.56
C THR A 890 9.18 24.31 -18.17
N ILE A 891 10.23 23.56 -17.86
CA ILE A 891 10.89 23.58 -16.55
C ILE A 891 12.39 23.80 -16.73
N LEU A 892 12.90 24.91 -16.16
CA LEU A 892 14.32 25.23 -16.14
C LEU A 892 14.83 25.25 -14.68
N THR A 893 15.85 24.44 -14.42
CA THR A 893 16.58 24.47 -13.15
C THR A 893 17.97 25.06 -13.36
N GLY A 894 18.47 25.79 -12.37
CA GLY A 894 19.74 26.51 -12.50
C GLY A 894 20.33 26.97 -11.17
N THR A 895 21.44 27.69 -11.24
CA THR A 895 22.05 28.40 -10.11
C THR A 895 21.81 29.90 -10.27
N SER A 896 21.97 30.68 -9.19
CA SER A 896 21.88 32.15 -9.26
C SER A 896 22.84 32.72 -10.31
N THR A 897 24.02 32.13 -10.43
CA THR A 897 25.08 32.50 -11.37
C THR A 897 24.63 32.28 -12.81
N PHE A 898 24.05 31.11 -13.12
CA PHE A 898 23.56 30.83 -14.47
C PHE A 898 22.40 31.73 -14.86
N PHE A 899 21.44 31.96 -13.95
CA PHE A 899 20.35 32.91 -14.21
C PHE A 899 20.86 34.33 -14.47
N ARG A 900 21.91 34.77 -13.77
CA ARG A 900 22.58 36.06 -14.05
C ARG A 900 23.15 36.09 -15.47
N LEU A 901 23.87 35.04 -15.89
CA LEU A 901 24.44 34.96 -17.24
C LEU A 901 23.35 35.06 -18.32
N TYR A 902 22.22 34.37 -18.13
CA TYR A 902 21.10 34.42 -19.08
C TYR A 902 20.45 35.81 -19.12
N THR A 903 20.33 36.45 -17.95
CA THR A 903 19.73 37.78 -17.82
C THR A 903 20.60 38.86 -18.46
N LYS A 904 21.91 38.85 -18.20
CA LYS A 904 22.85 39.85 -18.72
C LYS A 904 23.21 39.65 -20.19
N ASN A 905 23.01 38.45 -20.77
CA ASN A 905 23.29 38.23 -22.19
C ASN A 905 22.24 38.91 -23.10
N PRO A 906 22.61 39.94 -23.90
CA PRO A 906 21.66 40.68 -24.74
C PRO A 906 21.11 39.85 -25.91
N LYS A 907 21.81 38.79 -26.31
CA LYS A 907 21.36 37.90 -27.40
C LYS A 907 20.24 36.95 -26.97
N VAL A 908 19.99 36.80 -25.67
CA VAL A 908 18.88 36.00 -25.14
C VAL A 908 17.60 36.83 -25.14
N ASN A 909 16.77 36.60 -26.16
CA ASN A 909 15.49 37.30 -26.32
C ASN A 909 14.45 36.76 -25.31
N PRO A 910 13.60 37.62 -24.70
CA PRO A 910 12.56 37.17 -23.78
C PRO A 910 11.64 36.06 -24.29
N LEU A 911 11.31 36.06 -25.59
CA LEU A 911 10.49 35.03 -26.25
C LEU A 911 11.15 33.64 -26.27
N MET A 912 12.45 33.55 -26.01
CA MET A 912 13.13 32.27 -25.89
C MET A 912 12.71 31.52 -24.62
N PHE A 913 12.31 32.22 -23.57
CA PHE A 913 11.95 31.65 -22.26
C PHE A 913 10.44 31.68 -21.98
N GLU A 914 9.62 32.06 -22.96
CA GLU A 914 8.17 32.25 -22.82
C GLU A 914 7.46 30.98 -22.34
N SER A 915 7.83 29.80 -22.87
CA SER A 915 7.21 28.51 -22.55
C SER A 915 7.49 28.00 -21.13
N LEU A 916 8.47 28.59 -20.43
CA LEU A 916 8.80 28.18 -19.07
C LEU A 916 7.66 28.50 -18.11
N ARG A 917 7.10 27.48 -17.47
CA ARG A 917 6.13 27.62 -16.38
C ARG A 917 6.76 27.59 -15.00
N LEU A 918 7.96 26.99 -14.89
CA LEU A 918 8.73 26.90 -13.65
C LEU A 918 10.19 27.20 -13.89
N THR A 919 10.74 28.08 -13.07
CA THR A 919 12.18 28.38 -12.96
C THR A 919 12.62 28.21 -11.52
N VAL A 920 13.54 27.27 -11.28
CA VAL A 920 13.98 26.91 -9.92
C VAL A 920 15.49 27.09 -9.78
N ALA A 921 15.92 27.90 -8.81
CA ALA A 921 17.31 28.05 -8.40
C ALA A 921 17.64 27.13 -7.23
N GLY A 922 18.84 26.55 -7.27
CA GLY A 922 19.41 25.76 -6.18
C GLY A 922 20.94 25.78 -6.20
N ALA A 923 21.54 24.96 -5.34
CA ALA A 923 23.00 24.80 -5.14
C ALA A 923 23.77 26.04 -4.63
N GLU A 924 23.15 27.21 -4.59
CA GLU A 924 23.65 28.44 -3.96
C GLU A 924 22.49 29.38 -3.59
N LYS A 925 22.76 30.36 -2.73
CA LYS A 925 21.78 31.39 -2.34
C LYS A 925 21.42 32.25 -3.55
N LEU A 926 20.12 32.41 -3.83
CA LEU A 926 19.67 33.27 -4.91
C LEU A 926 19.87 34.75 -4.53
N ARG A 927 20.61 35.48 -5.35
CA ARG A 927 20.79 36.91 -5.15
C ARG A 927 19.50 37.67 -5.47
N SER A 928 19.20 38.72 -4.70
CA SER A 928 18.00 39.52 -4.85
C SER A 928 17.96 40.30 -6.17
N ASP A 929 19.11 40.83 -6.60
CA ASP A 929 19.26 41.53 -7.88
C ASP A 929 18.95 40.61 -9.06
N VAL A 930 19.54 39.40 -9.08
CA VAL A 930 19.30 38.41 -10.14
C VAL A 930 17.82 38.04 -10.23
N ARG A 931 17.14 37.87 -9.08
CA ARG A 931 15.69 37.60 -9.05
C ARG A 931 14.89 38.72 -9.72
N LEU A 932 15.18 39.97 -9.35
CA LEU A 932 14.45 41.14 -9.85
C LEU A 932 14.72 41.37 -11.34
N GLU A 933 15.98 41.31 -11.76
CA GLU A 933 16.37 41.50 -13.16
C GLU A 933 15.83 40.38 -14.07
N PHE A 934 15.88 39.12 -13.64
CA PHE A 934 15.33 38.00 -14.40
C PHE A 934 13.82 38.16 -14.58
N LYS A 935 13.10 38.54 -13.52
CA LYS A 935 11.67 38.84 -13.59
C LYS A 935 11.38 40.02 -14.52
N LYS A 936 12.18 41.09 -14.44
CA LYS A 936 12.04 42.27 -15.30
C LYS A 936 12.24 41.93 -16.79
N LYS A 937 13.25 41.11 -17.12
CA LYS A 937 13.57 40.74 -18.52
C LYS A 937 12.63 39.68 -19.09
N PHE A 938 12.31 38.64 -18.32
CA PHE A 938 11.61 37.45 -18.82
C PHE A 938 10.17 37.31 -18.32
N GLY A 939 9.73 38.09 -17.33
CA GLY A 939 8.41 37.97 -16.71
C GLY A 939 8.21 36.69 -15.89
N LYS A 940 9.31 36.05 -15.46
CA LYS A 940 9.28 34.75 -14.75
C LYS A 940 9.83 34.89 -13.33
N ASP A 941 9.18 34.24 -12.37
CA ASP A 941 9.65 34.17 -10.99
C ASP A 941 10.65 33.02 -10.80
N ILE A 942 11.78 33.30 -10.16
CA ILE A 942 12.73 32.26 -9.74
C ILE A 942 12.34 31.77 -8.35
N LEU A 943 11.95 30.50 -8.27
CA LEU A 943 11.70 29.78 -7.01
C LEU A 943 13.01 29.23 -6.45
N GLU A 944 13.14 29.14 -5.13
CA GLU A 944 14.33 28.58 -4.48
C GLU A 944 14.07 27.17 -3.95
N GLY A 945 15.05 26.28 -4.11
CA GLY A 945 15.07 24.97 -3.46
C GLY A 945 16.42 24.67 -2.81
N PHE A 946 16.39 23.82 -1.79
CA PHE A 946 17.56 23.42 -1.02
C PHE A 946 17.76 21.91 -1.03
N GLY A 947 19.02 21.52 -1.02
CA GLY A 947 19.44 20.13 -1.09
C GLY A 947 20.96 19.98 -1.10
N THR A 948 21.42 18.80 -0.73
CA THR A 948 22.85 18.41 -0.80
C THR A 948 22.98 17.11 -1.60
N THR A 949 24.19 16.77 -2.03
CA THR A 949 24.43 15.49 -2.72
C THR A 949 24.02 14.30 -1.84
N GLU A 950 24.22 14.43 -0.53
CA GLU A 950 23.86 13.48 0.52
C GLU A 950 22.33 13.28 0.68
N THR A 951 21.50 14.14 0.07
CA THR A 951 20.02 14.03 0.04
C THR A 951 19.47 13.83 -1.38
N THR A 952 20.31 13.47 -2.34
CA THR A 952 20.00 12.95 -3.69
C THR A 952 19.14 13.74 -4.71
N PRO A 953 19.24 15.07 -4.91
CA PRO A 953 19.75 16.08 -4.01
C PRO A 953 18.66 16.85 -3.26
N VAL A 954 17.41 16.89 -3.73
CA VAL A 954 16.45 17.92 -3.30
C VAL A 954 15.81 17.52 -1.97
N THR A 955 15.77 18.46 -1.02
CA THR A 955 15.16 18.27 0.30
C THR A 955 13.92 19.15 0.48
N SER A 956 13.97 20.39 -0.02
CA SER A 956 12.87 21.35 0.07
C SER A 956 12.81 22.24 -1.15
N CYS A 957 11.63 22.78 -1.45
CA CYS A 957 11.43 23.63 -2.62
C CYS A 957 10.27 24.62 -2.41
N ASN A 958 10.42 25.87 -2.85
CA ASN A 958 9.29 26.78 -3.01
C ASN A 958 8.47 26.40 -4.24
N LEU A 959 7.16 26.61 -4.16
CA LEU A 959 6.20 26.35 -5.23
C LEU A 959 5.39 27.61 -5.57
N PRO A 960 4.81 27.71 -6.77
CA PRO A 960 3.86 28.77 -7.06
C PRO A 960 2.69 28.78 -6.06
N ASP A 961 2.23 29.98 -5.72
CA ASP A 961 1.02 30.16 -4.93
C ASP A 961 -0.22 29.72 -5.71
N VAL A 962 -1.24 29.21 -5.02
CA VAL A 962 -2.48 28.72 -5.64
C VAL A 962 -3.69 29.35 -4.98
N LEU A 963 -4.63 29.87 -5.79
CA LEU A 963 -5.90 30.39 -5.30
C LEU A 963 -6.90 29.24 -5.04
N THR A 964 -7.51 29.23 -3.85
CA THR A 964 -8.61 28.31 -3.49
C THR A 964 -9.96 28.83 -4.02
N PRO A 965 -11.04 28.01 -4.08
CA PRO A 965 -12.35 28.45 -4.56
C PRO A 965 -12.96 29.55 -3.70
N ASP A 966 -12.59 29.58 -2.42
CA ASP A 966 -13.01 30.59 -1.45
C ASP A 966 -12.15 31.86 -1.52
N TYR A 967 -11.38 32.02 -2.61
CA TYR A 967 -10.50 33.17 -2.88
C TYR A 967 -9.38 33.38 -1.85
N ILE A 968 -9.02 32.34 -1.08
CA ILE A 968 -7.88 32.35 -0.16
C ILE A 968 -6.64 31.84 -0.91
N VAL A 969 -5.50 32.53 -0.76
CA VAL A 969 -4.23 32.11 -1.34
C VAL A 969 -3.60 31.02 -0.47
N GLN A 970 -3.40 29.83 -1.03
CA GLN A 970 -2.52 28.82 -0.47
C GLN A 970 -1.08 29.18 -0.86
N LYS A 971 -0.31 29.67 0.12
CA LYS A 971 1.10 30.03 -0.07
C LYS A 971 1.93 28.78 -0.38
N GLY A 972 2.60 28.79 -1.52
CA GLY A 972 3.62 27.81 -1.91
C GLY A 972 5.03 28.41 -1.87
N ASN A 973 5.14 29.73 -1.92
CA ASN A 973 6.41 30.45 -1.98
C ASN A 973 6.51 31.48 -0.84
N LYS A 974 7.68 31.55 -0.21
CA LYS A 974 8.02 32.62 0.73
C LYS A 974 9.43 33.12 0.46
N VAL A 975 9.54 34.36 -0.01
CA VAL A 975 10.82 34.99 -0.35
C VAL A 975 11.76 34.94 0.86
N GLY A 976 13.02 34.54 0.63
CA GLY A 976 14.03 34.38 1.67
C GLY A 976 14.04 33.00 2.32
N THR A 977 13.11 32.12 1.97
CA THR A 977 13.09 30.72 2.40
C THR A 977 13.48 29.80 1.24
N VAL A 978 13.87 28.57 1.53
CA VAL A 978 14.14 27.52 0.53
C VAL A 978 12.96 26.56 0.35
N GLY A 979 11.79 26.96 0.83
CA GLY A 979 10.53 26.23 0.70
C GLY A 979 10.27 25.21 1.80
N MET A 980 9.27 24.36 1.57
CA MET A 980 8.88 23.30 2.50
C MET A 980 9.52 21.97 2.10
N ALA A 981 9.60 21.03 3.06
CA ALA A 981 10.12 19.69 2.84
C ALA A 981 9.34 18.93 1.76
N LEU A 982 10.04 18.13 0.95
CA LEU A 982 9.39 17.23 0.00
C LEU A 982 8.55 16.16 0.74
N PRO A 983 7.45 15.63 0.16
CA PRO A 983 6.68 14.53 0.72
C PRO A 983 7.56 13.34 1.12
N GLY A 984 7.39 12.80 2.32
CA GLY A 984 8.25 11.73 2.82
C GLY A 984 9.64 12.18 3.32
N THR A 985 9.85 13.49 3.41
CA THR A 985 11.03 14.11 4.03
C THR A 985 10.64 14.73 5.36
N PHE A 986 11.49 14.51 6.36
CA PHE A 986 11.37 15.08 7.68
C PHE A 986 12.58 15.98 7.94
N ILE A 987 12.33 17.25 8.27
CA ILE A 987 13.36 18.24 8.59
C ILE A 987 13.22 18.58 10.07
N LYS A 988 14.33 18.54 10.79
CA LYS A 988 14.40 18.85 12.22
C LYS A 988 15.44 19.95 12.43
N ILE A 989 15.13 20.91 13.30
CA ILE A 989 16.09 21.92 13.76
C ILE A 989 16.49 21.52 15.17
N VAL A 990 17.80 21.38 15.41
CA VAL A 990 18.32 20.94 16.71
C VAL A 990 19.43 21.85 17.19
N ASP A 991 19.65 21.85 18.49
CA ASP A 991 20.87 22.39 19.07
C ASP A 991 22.09 21.57 18.55
N PRO A 992 23.15 22.23 18.05
CA PRO A 992 24.27 21.54 17.41
C PRO A 992 25.12 20.68 18.36
N GLU A 993 25.05 20.91 19.68
CA GLU A 993 25.86 20.20 20.68
C GLU A 993 25.05 19.06 21.32
N THR A 994 23.86 19.38 21.82
CA THR A 994 22.99 18.44 22.54
C THR A 994 22.12 17.59 21.62
N PHE A 995 21.88 18.03 20.38
CA PHE A 995 20.92 17.43 19.43
C PHE A 995 19.46 17.42 19.92
N GLU A 996 19.14 18.23 20.93
CA GLU A 996 17.77 18.48 21.36
C GLU A 996 17.01 19.32 20.32
N GLU A 997 15.73 19.04 20.13
CA GLU A 997 14.89 19.73 19.14
C GLU A 997 14.55 21.14 19.62
N LEU A 998 14.84 22.13 18.78
CA LEU A 998 14.55 23.53 19.07
C LEU A 998 13.10 23.90 18.77
N GLU A 999 12.62 25.00 19.35
CA GLU A 999 11.27 25.49 19.10
C GLU A 999 11.13 26.07 17.68
N THR A 1000 9.88 26.27 17.25
CA THR A 1000 9.61 26.86 15.93
C THR A 1000 10.17 28.28 15.85
N ASN A 1001 10.78 28.62 14.72
CA ASN A 1001 11.53 29.85 14.43
C ASN A 1001 12.90 29.99 15.12
N GLU A 1002 13.31 29.07 15.99
CA GLU A 1002 14.67 29.07 16.54
C GLU A 1002 15.69 28.58 15.51
N GLU A 1003 16.90 29.12 15.58
CA GLU A 1003 17.97 28.81 14.63
C GLU A 1003 18.91 27.75 15.19
N GLY A 1004 19.05 26.64 14.48
CA GLY A 1004 19.92 25.54 14.88
C GLY A 1004 20.43 24.72 13.70
N MET A 1005 21.01 23.57 14.00
CA MET A 1005 21.49 22.61 13.00
C MET A 1005 20.33 21.97 12.26
N VAL A 1006 20.38 22.00 10.92
CA VAL A 1006 19.38 21.36 10.07
C VAL A 1006 19.70 19.87 9.94
N LEU A 1007 18.79 19.02 10.39
CA LEU A 1007 18.82 17.57 10.18
C LEU A 1007 17.76 17.12 9.19
N ILE A 1008 18.11 16.17 8.34
CA ILE A 1008 17.22 15.66 7.28
C ILE A 1008 17.08 14.15 7.40
N SER A 1009 15.85 13.65 7.39
CA SER A 1009 15.54 12.23 7.30
C SER A 1009 14.55 11.95 6.17
N GLY A 1010 14.74 10.85 5.46
CA GLY A 1010 13.89 10.49 4.34
C GLY A 1010 14.50 9.40 3.47
N ILE A 1011 13.76 8.96 2.44
CA ILE A 1011 14.25 7.94 1.49
C ILE A 1011 15.44 8.45 0.66
N GLN A 1012 15.59 9.77 0.53
CA GLN A 1012 16.63 10.41 -0.26
C GLN A 1012 17.99 10.53 0.43
N VAL A 1013 18.06 10.24 1.74
CA VAL A 1013 19.32 10.29 2.49
C VAL A 1013 20.27 9.19 2.00
N MET A 1014 21.51 9.57 1.69
CA MET A 1014 22.56 8.70 1.15
C MET A 1014 22.82 7.45 2.00
N LYS A 1015 23.53 6.48 1.41
CA LYS A 1015 24.03 5.31 2.13
C LYS A 1015 25.18 5.64 3.08
N GLY A 1016 26.08 6.53 2.64
CA GLY A 1016 27.25 6.95 3.40
C GLY A 1016 28.36 7.50 2.51
N TYR A 1017 29.50 7.80 3.13
CA TYR A 1017 30.72 8.18 2.41
C TYR A 1017 31.56 6.95 2.06
N LEU A 1018 32.01 6.91 0.81
CA LEU A 1018 32.76 5.81 0.23
C LEU A 1018 34.04 5.54 1.02
N LYS A 1019 34.11 4.35 1.63
CA LYS A 1019 35.25 3.87 2.43
C LYS A 1019 35.64 4.82 3.56
N ASP A 1020 34.67 5.53 4.14
CA ASP A 1020 34.89 6.48 5.23
C ASP A 1020 33.80 6.31 6.29
N GLU A 1021 33.85 5.19 7.00
CA GLU A 1021 32.85 4.83 8.03
C GLU A 1021 32.85 5.84 9.18
N LYS A 1022 34.02 6.37 9.55
CA LYS A 1022 34.15 7.38 10.60
C LYS A 1022 33.36 8.63 10.26
N LYS A 1023 33.59 9.25 9.10
CA LYS A 1023 32.80 10.43 8.68
C LYS A 1023 31.34 10.10 8.44
N THR A 1024 31.04 8.88 7.99
CA THR A 1024 29.66 8.43 7.81
C THR A 1024 28.91 8.42 9.14
N GLN A 1025 29.50 7.89 10.21
CA GLN A 1025 28.90 7.88 11.55
C GLN A 1025 28.82 9.28 12.17
N GLU A 1026 29.76 10.18 11.83
CA GLU A 1026 29.73 11.58 12.26
C GLU A 1026 28.52 12.35 11.70
N VAL A 1027 28.12 12.08 10.44
CA VAL A 1027 27.03 12.82 9.78
C VAL A 1027 25.70 12.07 9.72
N LEU A 1028 25.68 10.74 9.87
CA LEU A 1028 24.46 9.93 9.90
C LEU A 1028 24.17 9.43 11.32
N LYS A 1029 23.15 10.03 11.98
CA LYS A 1029 22.75 9.66 13.34
C LYS A 1029 21.40 8.96 13.38
N GLN A 1030 21.23 8.02 14.31
CA GLN A 1030 19.93 7.41 14.62
C GLN A 1030 19.28 8.19 15.77
N ILE A 1031 18.11 8.77 15.52
CA ILE A 1031 17.32 9.52 16.52
C ILE A 1031 15.86 9.06 16.39
N ASP A 1032 15.24 8.64 17.49
CA ASP A 1032 13.84 8.17 17.54
C ASP A 1032 13.49 7.04 16.53
N GLY A 1033 14.46 6.20 16.17
CA GLY A 1033 14.29 5.14 15.17
C GLY A 1033 14.34 5.60 13.71
N HIS A 1034 14.75 6.85 13.47
CA HIS A 1034 14.98 7.42 12.14
C HIS A 1034 16.46 7.74 11.94
N THR A 1035 16.94 7.56 10.71
CA THR A 1035 18.29 7.95 10.30
C THR A 1035 18.27 9.39 9.78
N TYR A 1036 19.05 10.27 10.41
CA TYR A 1036 19.18 11.67 10.07
C TYR A 1036 20.56 11.97 9.50
N TYR A 1037 20.60 12.76 8.44
CA TYR A 1037 21.80 13.40 7.93
C TYR A 1037 21.96 14.79 8.57
N ILE A 1038 23.13 15.04 9.13
CA ILE A 1038 23.56 16.34 9.68
C ILE A 1038 24.17 17.15 8.54
N THR A 1039 23.50 18.25 8.18
CA THR A 1039 23.87 19.05 7.00
C THR A 1039 25.10 19.94 7.21
N GLY A 1040 25.36 20.36 8.45
CA GLY A 1040 26.30 21.44 8.76
C GLY A 1040 25.76 22.85 8.44
N ASP A 1041 24.51 22.95 7.99
CA ASP A 1041 23.82 24.21 7.71
C ASP A 1041 23.00 24.65 8.95
N LYS A 1042 23.07 25.94 9.30
CA LYS A 1042 22.24 26.58 10.32
C LYS A 1042 20.96 27.08 9.67
N GLY A 1043 19.81 26.73 10.24
CA GLY A 1043 18.52 27.13 9.69
C GLY A 1043 17.41 27.15 10.73
N LYS A 1044 16.22 27.57 10.30
CA LYS A 1044 14.99 27.58 11.10
C LYS A 1044 13.77 27.18 10.29
N LEU A 1045 12.81 26.54 10.95
CA LEU A 1045 11.49 26.23 10.39
C LEU A 1045 10.46 27.18 11.00
N ASP A 1046 9.58 27.73 10.17
CA ASP A 1046 8.42 28.49 10.65
C ASP A 1046 7.20 27.60 10.93
N HIS A 1047 6.10 28.20 11.43
CA HIS A 1047 4.88 27.47 11.77
C HIS A 1047 4.22 26.76 10.57
N ASP A 1048 4.39 27.32 9.37
CA ASP A 1048 3.86 26.77 8.13
C ASP A 1048 4.73 25.61 7.64
N GLY A 1049 6.01 25.60 8.00
CA GLY A 1049 7.00 24.56 7.68
C GLY A 1049 8.00 24.99 6.61
N PHE A 1050 8.09 26.29 6.31
CA PHE A 1050 9.13 26.82 5.41
C PHE A 1050 10.48 26.82 6.11
N LEU A 1051 11.48 26.28 5.42
CA LEU A 1051 12.87 26.27 5.87
C LEU A 1051 13.58 27.55 5.42
N THR A 1052 14.25 28.21 6.36
CA THR A 1052 15.20 29.29 6.06
C THR A 1052 16.61 28.80 6.36
N ILE A 1053 17.51 28.91 5.38
CA ILE A 1053 18.94 28.67 5.59
C ILE A 1053 19.60 29.99 5.95
N VAL A 1054 20.19 30.07 7.14
CA VAL A 1054 20.85 31.27 7.67
C VAL A 1054 22.26 31.35 7.11
N ASP A 1055 23.08 30.34 7.41
CA ASP A 1055 24.45 30.20 6.91
C ASP A 1055 24.98 28.78 7.22
N ARG A 1056 26.23 28.47 6.85
CA ARG A 1056 26.94 27.26 7.28
C ARG A 1056 27.66 27.47 8.60
N TYR A 1057 27.68 26.46 9.47
CA TYR A 1057 28.45 26.53 10.73
C TYR A 1057 29.94 26.84 10.50
N SER A 1058 30.52 26.38 9.38
CA SER A 1058 31.91 26.70 8.99
C SER A 1058 32.13 28.14 8.49
N ARG A 1059 31.05 28.92 8.29
CA ARG A 1059 31.07 30.31 7.82
C ARG A 1059 30.71 31.31 8.93
N PHE A 1060 30.76 30.88 10.18
CA PHE A 1060 30.69 31.75 11.33
C PHE A 1060 32.07 31.96 11.93
N ALA A 1061 32.36 33.20 12.30
CA ALA A 1061 33.50 33.55 13.13
C ALA A 1061 33.07 33.58 14.60
N LYS A 1062 33.89 32.99 15.50
CA LYS A 1062 33.65 33.02 16.95
C LYS A 1062 34.36 34.22 17.57
N LEU A 1063 33.65 35.33 17.75
CA LEU A 1063 34.21 36.57 18.33
C LEU A 1063 33.58 36.86 19.69
N GLY A 1064 34.39 36.83 20.75
CA GLY A 1064 33.95 37.24 22.10
C GLY A 1064 32.78 36.41 22.65
N GLY A 1065 32.68 35.14 22.27
CA GLY A 1065 31.56 34.25 22.64
C GLY A 1065 30.36 34.30 21.70
N GLU A 1066 30.30 35.24 20.75
CA GLU A 1066 29.25 35.32 19.73
C GLU A 1066 29.66 34.66 18.41
N MET A 1067 28.67 34.08 17.71
CA MET A 1067 28.84 33.51 16.37
C MET A 1067 28.43 34.55 15.31
N ILE A 1068 29.40 35.16 14.65
CA ILE A 1068 29.17 36.18 13.62
C ILE A 1068 29.21 35.55 12.23
N SER A 1069 28.12 35.63 11.46
CA SER A 1069 28.07 35.14 10.07
C SER A 1069 28.95 35.99 9.17
N LEU A 1070 29.96 35.36 8.56
CA LEU A 1070 30.82 36.00 7.57
C LEU A 1070 30.04 36.42 6.32
N THR A 1071 29.01 35.64 5.95
CA THR A 1071 28.13 35.98 4.83
C THR A 1071 27.29 37.22 5.12
N ALA A 1072 26.81 37.41 6.35
CA ALA A 1072 26.08 38.61 6.75
C ALA A 1072 26.97 39.86 6.69
N VAL A 1073 28.24 39.72 7.08
CA VAL A 1073 29.26 40.77 6.93
C VAL A 1073 29.45 41.11 5.44
N GLU A 1074 29.66 40.10 4.59
CA GLU A 1074 29.78 40.30 3.13
C GLU A 1074 28.55 40.98 2.52
N GLN A 1075 27.34 40.63 2.94
CA GLN A 1075 26.11 41.25 2.44
C GLN A 1075 25.98 42.73 2.81
N LYS A 1076 26.38 43.10 4.02
CA LYS A 1076 26.41 44.51 4.44
C LYS A 1076 27.47 45.28 3.67
N ILE A 1077 28.68 44.72 3.53
CA ILE A 1077 29.78 45.32 2.75
C ILE A 1077 29.36 45.50 1.28
N SER A 1078 28.70 44.51 0.70
CA SER A 1078 28.18 44.56 -0.68
C SER A 1078 27.24 45.73 -0.95
N LYS A 1079 26.59 46.29 0.08
CA LYS A 1079 25.71 47.46 -0.05
C LYS A 1079 26.45 48.79 0.10
N LEU A 1080 27.66 48.78 0.67
CA LEU A 1080 28.50 49.96 0.89
C LEU A 1080 29.47 50.20 -0.26
N ILE A 1081 29.83 49.13 -0.96
CA ILE A 1081 30.56 49.16 -2.22
C ILE A 1081 29.53 49.46 -3.31
N ASP A 1082 29.52 50.69 -3.83
CA ASP A 1082 28.79 51.04 -5.06
C ASP A 1082 29.48 50.32 -6.22
N LEU A 1083 29.09 49.07 -6.45
CA LEU A 1083 29.55 48.30 -7.61
C LEU A 1083 28.83 48.88 -8.84
N GLU A 1084 29.43 49.89 -9.49
CA GLU A 1084 29.04 50.26 -10.86
C GLU A 1084 29.14 49.00 -11.76
N GLU A 1085 28.32 48.94 -12.82
CA GLU A 1085 28.08 47.70 -13.60
C GLU A 1085 29.34 47.08 -14.24
N ASP A 1086 30.48 47.78 -14.25
CA ASP A 1086 31.79 47.35 -14.75
C ASP A 1086 32.90 47.19 -13.68
N SER A 1087 32.60 47.32 -12.38
CA SER A 1087 33.64 47.18 -11.34
C SER A 1087 34.15 45.73 -11.28
N GLN A 1088 35.45 45.51 -11.52
CA GLN A 1088 36.11 44.20 -11.39
C GLN A 1088 36.37 43.79 -9.92
N THR A 1089 35.78 44.50 -8.97
CA THR A 1089 35.98 44.32 -7.52
C THR A 1089 35.32 43.04 -7.02
N ASP A 1090 36.11 42.13 -6.45
CA ASP A 1090 35.63 40.93 -5.74
C ASP A 1090 36.15 40.96 -4.31
N PHE A 1091 35.41 40.37 -3.37
CA PHE A 1091 35.79 40.37 -1.96
C PHE A 1091 35.29 39.14 -1.21
N ILE A 1092 35.97 38.74 -0.14
CA ILE A 1092 35.55 37.62 0.71
C ILE A 1092 35.89 37.90 2.18
N ALA A 1093 34.97 37.58 3.07
CA ALA A 1093 35.21 37.60 4.51
C ALA A 1093 35.66 36.21 4.98
N THR A 1094 36.72 36.19 5.79
CA THR A 1094 37.23 34.99 6.47
C THR A 1094 37.54 35.30 7.93
N SER A 1095 37.83 34.26 8.73
CA SER A 1095 38.21 34.40 10.14
C SER A 1095 39.59 33.83 10.41
N LEU A 1096 40.35 34.50 11.28
CA LEU A 1096 41.62 34.02 11.82
C LEU A 1096 41.55 34.01 13.35
N GLU A 1097 42.41 33.22 13.99
CA GLU A 1097 42.53 33.21 15.44
C GLU A 1097 43.01 34.59 15.95
N ASP A 1098 42.47 35.00 17.09
CA ASP A 1098 42.79 36.27 17.77
C ASP A 1098 42.88 36.02 19.27
N GLU A 1099 44.01 36.40 19.88
CA GLU A 1099 44.29 36.12 21.30
C GLU A 1099 43.29 36.80 22.26
N LYS A 1100 42.64 37.89 21.85
CA LYS A 1100 41.70 38.64 22.71
C LYS A 1100 40.25 38.24 22.51
N LYS A 1101 39.85 37.96 21.27
CA LYS A 1101 38.45 37.71 20.89
C LYS A 1101 38.16 36.27 20.48
N GLY A 1102 39.14 35.38 20.51
CA GLY A 1102 39.03 34.01 19.99
C GLY A 1102 39.30 33.98 18.49
N GLU A 1103 38.46 34.65 17.71
CA GLU A 1103 38.70 34.91 16.29
C GLU A 1103 38.58 36.41 15.95
N LYS A 1104 39.12 36.80 14.79
CA LYS A 1104 38.95 38.11 14.14
C LYS A 1104 38.51 37.95 12.69
N ILE A 1105 37.72 38.91 12.19
CA ILE A 1105 37.26 38.92 10.80
C ILE A 1105 38.30 39.64 9.92
N ILE A 1106 38.64 39.03 8.79
CA ILE A 1106 39.50 39.59 7.75
C ILE A 1106 38.67 39.69 6.46
N LEU A 1107 38.68 40.87 5.83
CA LEU A 1107 38.12 41.06 4.49
C LEU A 1107 39.27 41.06 3.48
N LEU A 1108 39.26 40.13 2.53
CA LEU A 1108 40.12 40.20 1.35
C LEU A 1108 39.33 40.88 0.24
N ILE A 1109 39.95 41.82 -0.48
CA ILE A 1109 39.33 42.55 -1.59
C ILE A 1109 40.33 42.68 -2.75
N SER A 1110 39.88 42.49 -3.98
CA SER A 1110 40.70 42.60 -5.19
C SER A 1110 40.23 43.73 -6.10
N SER A 1111 41.10 44.14 -7.03
CA SER A 1111 40.82 45.17 -8.03
C SER A 1111 40.42 46.53 -7.42
N VAL A 1112 41.07 46.91 -6.32
CA VAL A 1112 40.90 48.19 -5.61
C VAL A 1112 42.26 48.72 -5.13
N ASP A 1113 42.34 50.01 -4.85
CA ASP A 1113 43.53 50.67 -4.30
C ASP A 1113 43.38 50.97 -2.79
N GLU A 1114 44.44 51.49 -2.16
CA GLU A 1114 44.42 51.83 -0.73
C GLU A 1114 43.46 52.98 -0.38
N SER A 1115 43.22 53.89 -1.34
CA SER A 1115 42.28 55.00 -1.15
C SER A 1115 40.85 54.47 -1.00
N PHE A 1116 40.45 53.54 -1.86
CA PHE A 1116 39.16 52.86 -1.80
C PHE A 1116 38.98 52.07 -0.51
N VAL A 1117 40.01 51.33 -0.07
CA VAL A 1117 39.94 50.58 1.19
C VAL A 1117 39.78 51.50 2.39
N SER A 1118 40.44 52.66 2.39
CA SER A 1118 40.33 53.65 3.46
C SER A 1118 38.92 54.23 3.55
N GLU A 1119 38.36 54.60 2.41
CA GLU A 1119 36.97 55.08 2.31
C GLU A 1119 35.96 53.99 2.71
N LEU A 1120 36.15 52.76 2.22
CA LEU A 1120 35.31 51.62 2.60
C LEU A 1120 35.37 51.35 4.10
N LYS A 1121 36.56 51.44 4.72
CA LYS A 1121 36.73 51.26 6.16
C LYS A 1121 35.97 52.33 6.94
N GLU A 1122 35.99 53.58 6.49
CA GLU A 1122 35.21 54.67 7.08
C GLU A 1122 33.71 54.40 6.93
N ARG A 1123 33.24 54.08 5.72
CA ARG A 1123 31.83 53.71 5.45
C ARG A 1123 31.37 52.53 6.32
N ILE A 1124 32.20 51.50 6.49
CA ILE A 1124 31.91 50.34 7.35
C ILE A 1124 31.79 50.79 8.81
N ASN A 1125 32.76 51.54 9.33
CA ASN A 1125 32.74 52.01 10.72
C ASN A 1125 31.52 52.87 11.05
N THR A 1126 31.03 53.66 10.09
CA THR A 1126 29.84 54.50 10.27
C THR A 1126 28.53 53.71 10.09
N SER A 1127 28.50 52.70 9.22
CA SER A 1127 27.27 51.98 8.85
C SER A 1127 27.01 50.70 9.65
N PHE A 1128 28.02 50.11 10.29
CA PHE A 1128 27.87 48.85 11.02
C PHE A 1128 27.53 49.11 12.49
N GLU A 1129 26.26 48.89 12.86
CA GLU A 1129 25.81 48.98 14.26
C GLU A 1129 26.48 47.96 15.19
N ASN A 1130 26.67 46.71 14.74
CA ASN A 1130 27.38 45.69 15.50
C ASN A 1130 28.89 45.78 15.25
N LYS A 1131 29.63 46.26 16.25
CA LYS A 1131 31.10 46.40 16.19
C LYS A 1131 31.86 45.09 16.02
N LEU A 1132 31.27 43.93 16.35
CA LEU A 1132 31.87 42.61 16.14
C LEU A 1132 31.83 42.16 14.66
N MET A 1133 30.95 42.77 13.85
CA MET A 1133 30.85 42.50 12.41
C MET A 1133 31.86 43.29 11.57
N ILE A 1134 32.54 44.27 12.16
CA ILE A 1134 33.52 45.11 11.47
C ILE A 1134 34.78 44.26 11.22
N PRO A 1135 35.24 44.10 9.97
CA PRO A 1135 36.50 43.43 9.69
C PRO A 1135 37.65 44.13 10.43
N SER A 1136 38.41 43.37 11.22
CA SER A 1136 39.58 43.88 11.94
C SER A 1136 40.69 44.31 10.97
N LEU A 1137 40.70 43.71 9.78
CA LEU A 1137 41.66 43.97 8.73
C LEU A 1137 40.96 43.89 7.36
N ILE A 1138 41.27 44.83 6.48
CA ILE A 1138 40.92 44.77 5.06
C ILE A 1138 42.24 44.67 4.31
N LYS A 1139 42.40 43.63 3.49
CA LYS A 1139 43.63 43.36 2.74
C LYS A 1139 43.35 43.35 1.25
N ILE A 1140 44.13 44.14 0.52
CA ILE A 1140 44.14 44.13 -0.93
C ILE A 1140 44.91 42.88 -1.39
N VAL A 1141 44.28 42.09 -2.26
CA VAL A 1141 44.87 40.88 -2.85
C VAL A 1141 44.76 40.95 -4.36
N GLU A 1142 45.68 40.31 -5.08
CA GLU A 1142 45.66 40.30 -6.55
C GLU A 1142 44.36 39.72 -7.11
N ASP A 1143 43.90 38.58 -6.58
CA ASP A 1143 42.59 37.99 -6.88
C ASP A 1143 42.04 37.23 -5.67
N ILE A 1144 40.72 37.08 -5.63
CA ILE A 1144 40.04 36.31 -4.60
C ILE A 1144 40.11 34.82 -4.97
N PRO A 1145 40.61 33.94 -4.07
CA PRO A 1145 40.67 32.51 -4.33
C PRO A 1145 39.31 31.94 -4.74
N LYS A 1146 39.28 31.24 -5.88
CA LYS A 1146 38.09 30.59 -6.45
C LYS A 1146 38.39 29.11 -6.70
N LEU A 1147 37.41 28.26 -6.44
CA LEU A 1147 37.43 26.86 -6.83
C LEU A 1147 37.32 26.77 -8.36
N GLY A 1148 37.72 25.64 -8.96
CA GLY A 1148 37.55 25.38 -10.40
C GLY A 1148 36.09 25.42 -10.91
N THR A 1149 35.11 25.52 -10.00
CA THR A 1149 33.68 25.75 -10.29
C THR A 1149 33.29 27.22 -10.40
N GLY A 1150 34.22 28.16 -10.17
CA GLY A 1150 33.97 29.61 -10.12
C GLY A 1150 33.40 30.10 -8.78
N LYS A 1151 33.14 29.22 -7.82
CA LYS A 1151 32.73 29.59 -6.45
C LYS A 1151 33.93 30.06 -5.64
N LYS A 1152 33.71 30.99 -4.70
CA LYS A 1152 34.73 31.46 -3.75
C LYS A 1152 35.31 30.27 -2.95
N ASP A 1153 36.62 30.18 -2.87
CA ASP A 1153 37.34 29.18 -2.08
C ASP A 1153 37.60 29.72 -0.67
N PHE A 1154 36.77 29.30 0.29
CA PHE A 1154 36.89 29.74 1.68
C PHE A 1154 38.17 29.26 2.36
N LYS A 1155 38.69 28.09 1.97
CA LYS A 1155 39.92 27.55 2.56
C LYS A 1155 41.12 28.30 2.01
N GLY A 1156 41.19 28.44 0.69
CA GLY A 1156 42.19 29.26 0.01
C GLY A 1156 42.18 30.71 0.52
N ALA A 1157 41.01 31.30 0.75
CA ALA A 1157 40.89 32.64 1.35
C ALA A 1157 41.41 32.69 2.79
N LYS A 1158 41.14 31.69 3.63
CA LYS A 1158 41.67 31.62 5.00
C LYS A 1158 43.19 31.41 5.02
N GLU A 1159 43.72 30.61 4.10
CA GLU A 1159 45.17 30.42 3.93
C GLU A 1159 45.86 31.68 3.39
N LEU A 1160 45.24 32.36 2.43
CA LEU A 1160 45.74 33.64 1.90
C LEU A 1160 45.74 34.69 3.01
N ALA A 1161 44.65 34.81 3.77
CA ALA A 1161 44.60 35.72 4.92
C ALA A 1161 45.64 35.42 6.02
N ARG A 1162 46.18 34.20 6.11
CA ARG A 1162 47.30 33.89 7.01
C ARG A 1162 48.65 34.36 6.47
N LYS A 1163 48.78 34.48 5.15
CA LYS A 1163 50.03 34.84 4.46
C LYS A 1163 50.20 36.35 4.28
N VAL A 1164 49.09 37.10 4.19
CA VAL A 1164 49.03 38.55 3.96
C VAL A 1164 48.63 39.27 5.23
#